data_AF-A0A222P4C9-F1
#
_entry.id   AF-A0A222P4C9-F1
#
_cell.length_a   1.000
_cell.length_b   1.000
_cell.length_c   1.000
_cell.angle_alpha   90.00
_cell.angle_beta   90.00
_cell.angle_gamma   90.00
#
_symmetry.space_group_name_H-M   'P 1'
#
loop_
_entity.id
_entity.type
_entity.pdbx_description
1 polymer ?
#
loop_
_entity_poly.entity_id
_entity_poly.type
_entity_poly.pdbx_seq_one_letter_code
_entity_poly.pdbx_strand_id
1 'polypeptide(L)'
;MSDQARKELLSEIEKLEKTKLKKINKIIKKIEERQYEKALLLACEHCKAGDKLMLRLIKLICHYKDKLNININYTHAGMSALGYAALNANMELFMALELAGADLSNPKECKNSALVFNTTLEKIKKEIRTLYKSEFLSEYEELNHYFADSSKLPKREEVATDSLNANYDLNRIDFIIKSLNFISKYKQVHTRLQQSPRNLKASDYSVMEIEQIAKCRLLLEKMCVTIHNLSYELRRKYSLHFGPSPFTWMTFDQFGGLVKEPPLDQFVIIPIGDLLLSAPDITPYLPAIKSAEHVLCELEDQQEIIEEAIRDFVDRDLPLLTKFFQDVAAEIQRPTPNIIKPISLFSIKAITSYISDLDNLINLLNLVNYTVKFNPRNSAFSNSKVILNPLSGSRERQYECRFNLTTTRGQHAALRLLERIGELITGKNFSQYLCKLDNTIDWRAFIAIRDGIVHQDAGDNMYQIKKLLNDLPLFEKIVGEDFSEFCTRLVNLLMLREQKLGAYRYQVKEFWSRIIQVDAENKPDEDHEQTLTVIQIERRVSEDDEMIFINALREKAAPQSVIEDCQAIFSGIRAIPDKKEVGHLLSHLPSRAENKERYKQLAAIMTNAIKKPSTTAEERIKKREQEQEARERRELERQQQLKGLNHIREFAARLHKSSERQHLLNPKKRVQAAFDALLNIKQFLVEDKYIIANLPYQTIQQWDAYHLTHSSLSLSQRLEANPELNDAIEYNAAQFLQHLDTIREYSAAAKCQRILNSYGELRRFRNYLEHGNPLYDHQAYQPENIFGHPDHRQKLTAPMFIKLIYEVLPEFQKVVEEFTTDCHLNPLVTEAEMEEWTLVCKRTYPANGFFKADTSQSAKKESPLEMNSPHLYRSY
;
A
#
# COMPACT_ATOMS: atom_id res chain seq x y z
N MET A 1 -16.55 -17.92 -37.11
CA MET A 1 -15.75 -17.82 -35.87
C MET A 1 -15.03 -19.11 -35.50
N SER A 2 -15.67 -20.30 -35.49
CA SER A 2 -15.01 -21.54 -35.02
C SER A 2 -13.79 -21.99 -35.85
N ASP A 3 -13.79 -21.82 -37.18
CA ASP A 3 -12.62 -22.17 -38.02
C ASP A 3 -11.42 -21.24 -37.81
N GLN A 4 -11.66 -19.98 -37.45
CA GLN A 4 -10.59 -19.03 -37.12
C GLN A 4 -9.98 -19.36 -35.75
N ALA A 5 -10.82 -19.59 -34.74
CA ALA A 5 -10.39 -20.01 -33.41
C ALA A 5 -9.57 -21.31 -33.45
N ARG A 6 -9.95 -22.28 -34.30
CA ARG A 6 -9.19 -23.51 -34.51
C ARG A 6 -7.80 -23.24 -35.10
N LYS A 7 -7.70 -22.37 -36.10
CA LYS A 7 -6.41 -21.98 -36.71
C LYS A 7 -5.50 -21.27 -35.71
N GLU A 8 -6.07 -20.39 -34.89
CA GLU A 8 -5.36 -19.68 -33.82
C GLU A 8 -4.83 -20.67 -32.78
N LEU A 9 -5.67 -21.58 -32.27
CA LEU A 9 -5.26 -22.64 -31.37
C LEU A 9 -4.10 -23.48 -31.94
N LEU A 10 -4.21 -23.93 -33.20
CA LEU A 10 -3.16 -24.70 -33.86
C LEU A 10 -1.84 -23.92 -34.00
N SER A 11 -1.91 -22.63 -34.34
CA SER A 11 -0.75 -21.74 -34.42
C SER A 11 -0.09 -21.51 -33.05
N GLU A 12 -0.87 -21.47 -31.98
CA GLU A 12 -0.33 -21.38 -30.62
C GLU A 12 0.30 -22.69 -30.15
N ILE A 13 -0.30 -23.84 -30.49
CA ILE A 13 0.29 -25.17 -30.25
C ILE A 13 1.60 -25.32 -31.04
N GLU A 14 1.72 -24.72 -32.23
CA GLU A 14 2.96 -24.68 -33.01
C GLU A 14 4.12 -24.01 -32.29
N LYS A 15 3.83 -23.04 -31.42
CA LYS A 15 4.85 -22.32 -30.63
C LYS A 15 5.29 -23.11 -29.39
N LEU A 16 4.62 -24.21 -29.05
CA LEU A 16 5.06 -25.10 -27.97
C LEU A 16 6.24 -25.96 -28.45
N GLU A 17 7.17 -26.29 -27.56
CA GLU A 17 8.29 -27.20 -27.85
C GLU A 17 7.80 -28.64 -28.10
N LYS A 18 7.26 -28.90 -29.29
CA LYS A 18 6.56 -30.16 -29.67
C LYS A 18 7.39 -31.42 -29.42
N THR A 19 8.72 -31.33 -29.49
CA THR A 19 9.64 -32.48 -29.32
C THR A 19 9.59 -33.09 -27.91
N LYS A 20 9.11 -32.35 -26.90
CA LYS A 20 9.02 -32.83 -25.51
C LYS A 20 7.63 -33.34 -25.12
N LEU A 21 6.60 -33.06 -25.91
CA LEU A 21 5.21 -33.40 -25.61
C LEU A 21 4.83 -34.82 -26.07
N LYS A 22 4.43 -35.67 -25.12
CA LYS A 22 3.98 -37.03 -25.43
C LYS A 22 2.68 -37.00 -26.25
N LYS A 23 2.64 -37.77 -27.35
CA LYS A 23 1.46 -37.93 -28.24
C LYS A 23 0.96 -36.63 -28.88
N ILE A 24 1.75 -35.56 -28.93
CA ILE A 24 1.33 -34.27 -29.50
C ILE A 24 0.74 -34.38 -30.91
N ASN A 25 1.35 -35.17 -31.79
CA ASN A 25 0.85 -35.36 -33.16
C ASN A 25 -0.56 -35.99 -33.18
N LYS A 26 -0.89 -36.86 -32.23
CA LYS A 26 -2.24 -37.43 -32.10
C LYS A 26 -3.23 -36.41 -31.55
N ILE A 27 -2.79 -35.56 -30.62
CA ILE A 27 -3.61 -34.48 -30.06
C ILE A 27 -3.93 -33.45 -31.16
N ILE A 28 -2.92 -32.99 -31.90
CA ILE A 28 -3.08 -32.07 -33.04
C ILE A 28 -4.02 -32.66 -34.08
N LYS A 29 -3.81 -33.93 -34.48
CA LYS A 29 -4.70 -34.60 -35.43
C LYS A 29 -6.16 -34.60 -34.97
N LYS A 30 -6.42 -34.83 -33.68
CA LYS A 30 -7.77 -34.76 -33.12
C LYS A 30 -8.37 -33.35 -33.17
N ILE A 31 -7.56 -32.31 -32.95
CA ILE A 31 -7.98 -30.91 -33.09
C ILE A 31 -8.30 -30.58 -34.55
N GLU A 32 -7.47 -31.02 -35.49
CA GLU A 32 -7.71 -30.86 -36.94
C GLU A 32 -9.03 -31.54 -37.37
N GLU A 33 -9.27 -32.75 -36.87
CA GLU A 33 -10.50 -33.54 -37.05
C GLU A 33 -11.72 -33.01 -36.26
N ARG A 34 -11.59 -31.87 -35.56
CA ARG A 34 -12.65 -31.25 -34.73
C ARG A 34 -13.14 -32.14 -33.58
N GLN A 35 -12.31 -33.07 -33.11
CA GLN A 35 -12.55 -33.93 -31.95
C GLN A 35 -11.91 -33.35 -30.69
N TYR A 36 -12.31 -32.14 -30.30
CA TYR A 36 -11.63 -31.35 -29.26
C TYR A 36 -11.66 -32.02 -27.88
N GLU A 37 -12.78 -32.61 -27.48
CA GLU A 37 -12.94 -33.28 -26.19
C GLU A 37 -12.04 -34.52 -26.09
N LYS A 38 -11.91 -35.25 -27.20
CA LYS A 38 -10.99 -36.40 -27.27
C LYS A 38 -9.52 -35.95 -27.27
N ALA A 39 -9.23 -34.77 -27.82
CA ALA A 39 -7.90 -34.18 -27.75
C ALA A 39 -7.55 -33.80 -26.31
N LEU A 40 -8.49 -33.16 -25.60
CA LEU A 40 -8.37 -32.79 -24.19
C LEU A 40 -8.16 -34.02 -23.30
N LEU A 41 -9.02 -35.05 -23.39
CA LEU A 41 -8.87 -36.28 -22.59
C LEU A 41 -7.52 -36.96 -22.83
N LEU A 42 -7.06 -37.03 -24.09
CA LEU A 42 -5.78 -37.63 -24.43
C LEU A 42 -4.60 -36.84 -23.84
N ALA A 43 -4.70 -35.51 -23.79
CA ALA A 43 -3.72 -34.67 -23.13
C ALA A 43 -3.72 -34.91 -21.62
N CYS A 44 -4.89 -34.91 -20.96
CA CYS A 44 -5.03 -35.17 -19.52
C CYS A 44 -4.51 -36.56 -19.11
N GLU A 45 -4.79 -37.60 -19.90
CA GLU A 45 -4.29 -38.96 -19.67
C GLU A 45 -2.75 -39.01 -19.58
N HIS A 46 -2.08 -38.25 -20.45
CA HIS A 46 -0.63 -38.24 -20.55
C HIS A 46 0.07 -37.15 -19.73
N CYS A 47 -0.69 -36.28 -19.06
CA CYS A 47 -0.16 -35.22 -18.20
C CYS A 47 0.19 -35.76 -16.81
N LYS A 48 1.44 -36.20 -16.65
CA LYS A 48 1.97 -36.63 -15.34
C LYS A 48 2.26 -35.42 -14.45
N ALA A 49 2.27 -35.63 -13.14
CA ALA A 49 2.64 -34.59 -12.18
C ALA A 49 4.03 -34.03 -12.53
N GLY A 50 4.17 -32.70 -12.55
CA GLY A 50 5.38 -31.99 -12.98
C GLY A 50 5.55 -31.82 -14.50
N ASP A 51 4.66 -32.33 -15.35
CA ASP A 51 4.68 -32.12 -16.81
C ASP A 51 4.10 -30.75 -17.19
N LYS A 52 4.87 -29.68 -16.90
CA LYS A 52 4.47 -28.28 -17.13
C LYS A 52 4.11 -27.98 -18.59
N LEU A 53 4.74 -28.66 -19.55
CA LEU A 53 4.45 -28.45 -20.97
C LEU A 53 3.10 -29.06 -21.37
N MET A 54 2.78 -30.27 -20.90
CA MET A 54 1.48 -30.88 -21.17
C MET A 54 0.36 -30.11 -20.46
N LEU A 55 0.59 -29.66 -19.23
CA LEU A 55 -0.35 -28.80 -18.50
C LEU A 55 -0.62 -27.51 -19.27
N ARG A 56 0.42 -26.85 -19.80
CA ARG A 56 0.30 -25.66 -20.64
C ARG A 56 -0.56 -25.91 -21.89
N LEU A 57 -0.37 -27.05 -22.56
CA LEU A 57 -1.21 -27.44 -23.70
C LEU A 57 -2.68 -27.60 -23.27
N ILE A 58 -2.93 -28.21 -22.12
CA ILE A 58 -4.29 -28.41 -21.59
C ILE A 58 -4.94 -27.06 -21.26
N LYS A 59 -4.24 -26.17 -20.53
CA LYS A 59 -4.72 -24.79 -20.26
C LYS A 59 -5.06 -24.05 -21.55
N LEU A 60 -4.19 -24.15 -22.56
CA LEU A 60 -4.44 -23.57 -23.89
C LEU A 60 -5.68 -24.16 -24.57
N ILE A 61 -5.89 -25.48 -24.52
CA ILE A 61 -7.12 -26.09 -25.08
C ILE A 61 -8.36 -25.59 -24.32
N CYS A 62 -8.30 -25.55 -22.98
CA CYS A 62 -9.38 -25.05 -22.12
C CYS A 62 -9.70 -23.58 -22.38
N HIS A 63 -8.70 -22.74 -22.66
CA HIS A 63 -8.89 -21.33 -23.02
C HIS A 63 -9.80 -21.16 -24.25
N TYR A 64 -9.71 -22.09 -25.22
CA TYR A 64 -10.55 -22.07 -26.42
C TYR A 64 -11.91 -22.78 -26.24
N LYS A 65 -12.29 -23.19 -25.02
CA LYS A 65 -13.48 -24.03 -24.78
C LYS A 65 -14.76 -23.43 -25.37
N ASP A 66 -15.02 -22.14 -25.21
CA ASP A 66 -16.28 -21.54 -25.65
C ASP A 66 -16.26 -21.27 -27.16
N LYS A 67 -15.12 -20.79 -27.67
CA LYS A 67 -14.90 -20.52 -29.11
C LYS A 67 -15.01 -21.80 -29.96
N LEU A 68 -14.74 -22.96 -29.36
CA LEU A 68 -14.77 -24.27 -30.00
C LEU A 68 -15.86 -25.22 -29.47
N ASN A 69 -16.68 -24.77 -28.51
CA ASN A 69 -17.72 -25.55 -27.82
C ASN A 69 -17.22 -26.88 -27.20
N ILE A 70 -16.09 -26.84 -26.50
CA ILE A 70 -15.46 -28.00 -25.85
C ILE A 70 -16.19 -28.31 -24.55
N ASN A 71 -16.76 -29.51 -24.45
CA ASN A 71 -17.31 -30.00 -23.19
C ASN A 71 -16.20 -30.54 -22.27
N ILE A 72 -15.81 -29.77 -21.25
CA ILE A 72 -14.80 -30.16 -20.23
C ILE A 72 -15.22 -31.44 -19.47
N ASN A 73 -16.53 -31.63 -19.29
CA ASN A 73 -17.11 -32.78 -18.58
C ASN A 73 -17.36 -33.99 -19.49
N TYR A 74 -16.79 -34.01 -20.70
CA TYR A 74 -16.87 -35.14 -21.60
C TYR A 74 -16.21 -36.38 -20.98
N THR A 75 -16.87 -37.53 -21.13
CA THR A 75 -16.36 -38.82 -20.68
C THR A 75 -16.15 -39.79 -21.85
N HIS A 76 -15.06 -40.54 -21.80
CA HIS A 76 -14.80 -41.64 -22.73
C HIS A 76 -14.46 -42.89 -21.93
N ALA A 77 -15.21 -43.98 -22.16
CA ALA A 77 -15.08 -45.23 -21.40
C ALA A 77 -15.17 -45.05 -19.87
N GLY A 78 -16.01 -44.11 -19.40
CA GLY A 78 -16.19 -43.81 -17.98
C GLY A 78 -15.11 -42.93 -17.34
N MET A 79 -14.13 -42.47 -18.12
CA MET A 79 -13.06 -41.57 -17.68
C MET A 79 -13.31 -40.13 -18.15
N SER A 80 -13.24 -39.19 -17.20
CA SER A 80 -13.27 -37.74 -17.44
C SER A 80 -11.86 -37.13 -17.35
N ALA A 81 -11.73 -35.86 -17.70
CA ALA A 81 -10.49 -35.11 -17.52
C ALA A 81 -10.06 -35.05 -16.04
N LEU A 82 -11.01 -34.79 -15.12
CA LEU A 82 -10.78 -34.84 -13.67
C LEU A 82 -10.39 -36.24 -13.19
N GLY A 83 -11.02 -37.28 -13.74
CA GLY A 83 -10.65 -38.66 -13.45
C GLY A 83 -9.18 -38.96 -13.79
N TYR A 84 -8.69 -38.48 -14.94
CA TYR A 84 -7.28 -38.61 -15.29
C TYR A 84 -6.35 -37.78 -14.40
N ALA A 85 -6.76 -36.56 -14.02
CA ALA A 85 -6.01 -35.73 -13.07
C ALA A 85 -5.86 -36.42 -11.70
N ALA A 86 -6.96 -36.99 -11.19
CA ALA A 86 -7.00 -37.73 -9.94
C ALA A 86 -6.13 -39.00 -10.00
N LEU A 87 -6.22 -39.81 -11.06
CA LEU A 87 -5.39 -41.01 -11.24
C LEU A 87 -3.90 -40.71 -11.36
N ASN A 88 -3.55 -39.58 -11.99
CA ASN A 88 -2.17 -39.13 -12.13
C ASN A 88 -1.65 -38.42 -10.86
N ALA A 89 -2.50 -38.23 -9.84
CA ALA A 89 -2.22 -37.42 -8.65
C ALA A 89 -1.62 -36.05 -9.02
N ASN A 90 -2.14 -35.43 -10.08
CA ASN A 90 -1.63 -34.18 -10.62
C ASN A 90 -2.51 -33.01 -10.13
N MET A 91 -2.07 -32.34 -9.06
CA MET A 91 -2.82 -31.26 -8.43
C MET A 91 -2.99 -30.05 -9.34
N GLU A 92 -1.93 -29.61 -10.01
CA GLU A 92 -1.98 -28.47 -10.93
C GLU A 92 -2.99 -28.71 -12.07
N LEU A 93 -3.03 -29.94 -12.61
CA LEU A 93 -4.02 -30.30 -13.62
C LEU A 93 -5.44 -30.35 -13.05
N PHE A 94 -5.61 -30.89 -11.84
CA PHE A 94 -6.92 -30.97 -11.19
C PHE A 94 -7.51 -29.57 -11.01
N MET A 95 -6.71 -28.64 -10.47
CA MET A 95 -7.10 -27.24 -10.28
C MET A 95 -7.37 -26.54 -11.62
N ALA A 96 -6.52 -26.72 -12.63
CA ALA A 96 -6.72 -26.09 -13.93
C ALA A 96 -8.03 -26.54 -14.62
N LEU A 97 -8.44 -27.79 -14.42
CA LEU A 97 -9.71 -28.32 -14.95
C LEU A 97 -10.92 -27.81 -14.17
N GLU A 98 -10.83 -27.72 -12.84
CA GLU A 98 -11.86 -27.11 -12.00
C GLU A 98 -12.11 -25.65 -12.42
N LEU A 99 -11.04 -24.86 -12.55
CA LEU A 99 -11.10 -23.48 -13.04
C LEU A 99 -11.67 -23.36 -14.47
N ALA A 100 -11.45 -24.37 -15.30
CA ALA A 100 -12.04 -24.44 -16.64
C ALA A 100 -13.55 -24.79 -16.63
N GLY A 101 -14.12 -25.12 -15.47
CA GLY A 101 -15.55 -25.45 -15.27
C GLY A 101 -15.85 -26.94 -15.23
N ALA A 102 -14.88 -27.77 -14.82
CA ALA A 102 -15.14 -29.19 -14.59
C ALA A 102 -16.05 -29.39 -13.36
N ASP A 103 -17.07 -30.22 -13.50
CA ASP A 103 -18.06 -30.49 -12.45
C ASP A 103 -17.56 -31.59 -11.51
N LEU A 104 -17.13 -31.19 -10.31
CA LEU A 104 -16.68 -32.08 -9.24
C LEU A 104 -17.76 -33.05 -8.74
N SER A 105 -19.03 -32.75 -8.98
CA SER A 105 -20.19 -33.51 -8.51
C SER A 105 -20.85 -34.35 -9.61
N ASN A 106 -20.24 -34.45 -10.79
CA ASN A 106 -20.84 -35.10 -11.95
C ASN A 106 -21.12 -36.60 -11.66
N PRO A 107 -22.41 -37.02 -11.60
CA PRO A 107 -22.78 -38.39 -11.21
C PRO A 107 -22.42 -39.44 -12.27
N LYS A 108 -21.97 -39.03 -13.47
CA LYS A 108 -21.52 -39.94 -14.55
C LYS A 108 -20.05 -40.34 -14.42
N GLU A 109 -19.32 -39.82 -13.44
CA GLU A 109 -17.94 -40.21 -13.17
C GLU A 109 -17.86 -41.52 -12.36
N CYS A 110 -16.90 -42.40 -12.70
CA CYS A 110 -16.83 -43.76 -12.14
C CYS A 110 -16.40 -43.82 -10.65
N LYS A 111 -16.21 -42.67 -9.99
CA LYS A 111 -15.98 -42.43 -8.55
C LYS A 111 -16.01 -40.91 -8.36
N ASN A 112 -16.37 -40.42 -7.16
CA ASN A 112 -16.21 -39.01 -6.82
C ASN A 112 -14.72 -38.61 -6.99
N SER A 113 -14.37 -37.94 -8.08
CA SER A 113 -12.98 -37.64 -8.47
C SER A 113 -12.26 -36.83 -7.39
N ALA A 114 -12.97 -35.94 -6.69
CA ALA A 114 -12.42 -35.19 -5.56
C ALA A 114 -12.05 -36.11 -4.38
N LEU A 115 -12.89 -37.11 -4.06
CA LEU A 115 -12.58 -38.09 -3.01
C LEU A 115 -11.36 -38.94 -3.37
N VAL A 116 -11.26 -39.40 -4.63
CA VAL A 116 -10.11 -40.19 -5.12
C VAL A 116 -8.83 -39.36 -5.06
N PHE A 117 -8.90 -38.11 -5.50
CA PHE A 117 -7.78 -37.18 -5.49
C PHE A 117 -7.30 -36.92 -4.05
N ASN A 118 -8.20 -36.53 -3.14
CA ASN A 118 -7.88 -36.28 -1.73
C ASN A 118 -7.31 -37.51 -1.03
N THR A 119 -7.90 -38.69 -1.25
CA THR A 119 -7.39 -39.95 -0.66
C THR A 119 -5.98 -40.27 -1.17
N THR A 120 -5.73 -40.03 -2.47
CA THR A 120 -4.42 -40.27 -3.08
C THR A 120 -3.39 -39.28 -2.58
N LEU A 121 -3.72 -37.99 -2.50
CA LEU A 121 -2.84 -36.96 -1.94
C LEU A 121 -2.49 -37.25 -0.48
N GLU A 122 -3.47 -37.53 0.38
CA GLU A 122 -3.23 -37.80 1.79
C GLU A 122 -2.38 -39.05 2.01
N LYS A 123 -2.54 -40.07 1.16
CA LYS A 123 -1.66 -41.24 1.16
C LYS A 123 -0.23 -40.86 0.80
N ILE A 124 -0.03 -40.10 -0.28
CA ILE A 124 1.29 -39.64 -0.73
C ILE A 124 1.97 -38.77 0.34
N LYS A 125 1.24 -37.82 0.95
CA LYS A 125 1.76 -36.99 2.05
C LYS A 125 2.22 -37.82 3.24
N LYS A 126 1.43 -38.82 3.65
CA LYS A 126 1.81 -39.74 4.74
C LYS A 126 3.06 -40.53 4.40
N GLU A 127 3.16 -41.06 3.19
CA GLU A 127 4.35 -41.80 2.72
C GLU A 127 5.59 -40.90 2.70
N ILE A 128 5.51 -39.71 2.08
CA ILE A 128 6.60 -38.74 2.01
C ILE A 128 7.06 -38.28 3.39
N ARG A 129 6.13 -38.04 4.33
CA ARG A 129 6.48 -37.52 5.66
C ARG A 129 7.46 -38.43 6.41
N THR A 130 7.39 -39.74 6.19
CA THR A 130 8.33 -40.71 6.79
C THR A 130 9.75 -40.61 6.23
N LEU A 131 9.92 -39.99 5.06
CA LEU A 131 11.21 -39.84 4.37
C LEU A 131 11.98 -38.59 4.82
N TYR A 132 11.30 -37.62 5.45
CA TYR A 132 11.92 -36.39 5.91
C TYR A 132 12.84 -36.63 7.12
N LYS A 133 13.92 -35.85 7.22
CA LYS A 133 14.76 -35.78 8.42
C LYS A 133 13.93 -35.27 9.60
N SER A 134 14.12 -35.85 10.77
CA SER A 134 13.50 -35.36 12.02
C SER A 134 13.89 -33.91 12.31
N GLU A 135 15.14 -33.54 12.01
CA GLU A 135 15.65 -32.16 12.12
C GLU A 135 14.83 -31.16 11.32
N PHE A 136 14.48 -31.47 10.06
CA PHE A 136 13.66 -30.61 9.21
C PHE A 136 12.26 -30.37 9.79
N LEU A 137 11.61 -31.43 10.26
CA LEU A 137 10.26 -31.33 10.83
C LEU A 137 10.27 -30.60 12.19
N SER A 138 11.24 -30.93 13.05
CA SER A 138 11.37 -30.33 14.37
C SER A 138 11.74 -28.84 14.32
N GLU A 139 12.68 -28.43 13.47
CA GLU A 139 13.00 -27.01 13.29
C GLU A 139 11.78 -26.22 12.77
N TYR A 140 11.01 -26.79 11.83
CA TYR A 140 9.79 -26.16 11.34
C TYR A 140 8.74 -26.01 12.44
N GLU A 141 8.51 -27.06 13.22
CA GLU A 141 7.58 -27.03 14.35
C GLU A 141 8.05 -26.04 15.43
N GLU A 142 9.34 -25.99 15.76
CA GLU A 142 9.92 -25.04 16.71
C GLU A 142 9.67 -23.59 16.29
N LEU A 143 9.89 -23.25 15.02
CA LEU A 143 9.59 -21.92 14.48
C LEU A 143 8.09 -21.59 14.64
N ASN A 144 7.21 -22.54 14.36
CA ASN A 144 5.78 -22.33 14.52
C ASN A 144 5.38 -22.10 15.97
N HIS A 145 5.99 -22.81 16.92
CA HIS A 145 5.77 -22.62 18.35
C HIS A 145 6.35 -21.29 18.84
N TYR A 146 7.55 -20.89 18.38
CA TYR A 146 8.14 -19.59 18.68
C TYR A 146 7.20 -18.47 18.24
N PHE A 147 6.63 -18.57 17.03
CA PHE A 147 5.68 -17.58 16.52
C PHE A 147 4.39 -17.48 17.35
N ALA A 148 3.88 -18.61 17.84
CA ALA A 148 2.66 -18.66 18.63
C ALA A 148 2.85 -18.17 20.09
N ASP A 149 4.08 -18.01 20.55
CA ASP A 149 4.41 -17.60 21.91
C ASP A 149 4.32 -16.07 22.05
N SER A 150 3.15 -15.55 22.44
CA SER A 150 2.93 -14.12 22.72
C SER A 150 3.82 -13.56 23.82
N SER A 151 4.46 -14.39 24.66
CA SER A 151 5.44 -13.91 25.64
C SER A 151 6.77 -13.52 25.00
N LYS A 152 7.09 -14.06 23.82
CA LYS A 152 8.31 -13.74 23.06
C LYS A 152 8.04 -12.79 21.90
N LEU A 153 6.96 -13.02 21.17
CA LEU A 153 6.56 -12.26 20.00
C LEU A 153 5.12 -11.70 20.17
N PRO A 154 4.88 -10.83 21.17
CA PRO A 154 3.56 -10.21 21.31
C PRO A 154 3.23 -9.38 20.07
N LYS A 155 1.95 -9.30 19.72
CA LYS A 155 1.51 -8.34 18.70
C LYS A 155 1.75 -6.94 19.24
N ARG A 156 2.09 -6.00 18.36
CA ARG A 156 2.30 -4.60 18.74
C ARG A 156 1.10 -4.01 19.46
N GLU A 157 -0.10 -4.48 19.12
CA GLU A 157 -1.38 -4.07 19.67
C GLU A 157 -1.64 -4.54 21.10
N GLU A 158 -0.98 -5.63 21.50
CA GLU A 158 -1.07 -6.22 22.84
C GLU A 158 -0.14 -5.51 23.84
N VAL A 159 0.78 -4.66 23.33
CA VAL A 159 1.77 -3.94 24.14
C VAL A 159 1.34 -2.49 24.34
N ALA A 160 1.29 -2.04 25.60
CA ALA A 160 0.73 -0.74 25.96
C ALA A 160 1.46 0.48 25.37
N THR A 161 2.79 0.40 25.18
CA THR A 161 3.60 1.50 24.64
C THR A 161 4.66 1.00 23.67
N ASP A 162 5.08 1.86 22.73
CA ASP A 162 6.09 1.50 21.73
C ASP A 162 7.48 1.26 22.36
N SER A 163 7.81 1.97 23.45
CA SER A 163 9.04 1.73 24.22
C SER A 163 9.06 0.35 24.87
N LEU A 164 7.93 -0.13 25.39
CA LEU A 164 7.82 -1.53 25.86
C LEU A 164 7.85 -2.51 24.69
N ASN A 165 7.28 -2.13 23.54
CA ASN A 165 7.30 -2.95 22.33
C ASN A 165 8.73 -3.19 21.82
N ALA A 166 9.62 -2.21 21.96
CA ALA A 166 11.03 -2.30 21.57
C ALA A 166 11.81 -3.40 22.33
N ASN A 167 11.41 -3.75 23.56
CA ASN A 167 12.05 -4.83 24.33
C ASN A 167 11.94 -6.21 23.64
N TYR A 168 10.97 -6.38 22.75
CA TYR A 168 10.75 -7.62 22.01
C TYR A 168 11.46 -7.64 20.65
N ASP A 169 12.06 -6.53 20.20
CA ASP A 169 12.61 -6.44 18.84
C ASP A 169 13.77 -7.42 18.62
N LEU A 170 14.59 -7.70 19.63
CA LEU A 170 15.67 -8.68 19.50
C LEU A 170 15.12 -10.10 19.28
N ASN A 171 14.05 -10.49 19.99
CA ASN A 171 13.39 -11.78 19.80
C ASN A 171 12.73 -11.86 18.41
N ARG A 172 12.12 -10.76 17.96
CA ARG A 172 11.54 -10.64 16.60
C ARG A 172 12.60 -10.82 15.52
N ILE A 173 13.74 -10.16 15.67
CA ILE A 173 14.87 -10.29 14.73
C ILE A 173 15.46 -11.69 14.76
N ASP A 174 15.63 -12.30 15.93
CA ASP A 174 16.08 -13.70 16.07
C ASP A 174 15.13 -14.66 15.34
N PHE A 175 13.82 -14.50 15.52
CA PHE A 175 12.82 -15.28 14.77
C PHE A 175 12.96 -15.10 13.26
N ILE A 176 13.05 -13.85 12.77
CA ILE A 176 13.23 -13.53 11.35
C ILE A 176 14.47 -14.24 10.78
N ILE A 177 15.61 -14.14 11.46
CA ILE A 177 16.87 -14.77 11.04
C ILE A 177 16.72 -16.30 10.98
N LYS A 178 16.10 -16.91 12.00
CA LYS A 178 15.88 -18.37 12.03
C LYS A 178 14.96 -18.84 10.91
N SER A 179 13.89 -18.10 10.62
CA SER A 179 12.99 -18.40 9.49
C SER A 179 13.73 -18.32 8.15
N LEU A 180 14.53 -17.27 7.91
CA LEU A 180 15.31 -17.12 6.68
C LEU A 180 16.36 -18.24 6.52
N ASN A 181 17.03 -18.61 7.61
CA ASN A 181 18.00 -19.70 7.63
C ASN A 181 17.35 -21.06 7.34
N PHE A 182 16.16 -21.33 7.89
CA PHE A 182 15.40 -22.54 7.60
C PHE A 182 15.08 -22.64 6.10
N ILE A 183 14.55 -21.57 5.51
CA ILE A 183 14.20 -21.52 4.08
C ILE A 183 15.45 -21.78 3.23
N SER A 184 16.58 -21.13 3.54
CA SER A 184 17.86 -21.32 2.85
C SER A 184 18.37 -22.77 2.95
N LYS A 185 18.39 -23.33 4.17
CA LYS A 185 18.92 -24.67 4.47
C LYS A 185 18.13 -25.78 3.76
N TYR A 186 16.81 -25.64 3.72
CA TYR A 186 15.90 -26.68 3.23
C TYR A 186 15.34 -26.42 1.83
N LYS A 187 15.92 -25.49 1.05
CA LYS A 187 15.47 -25.21 -0.33
C LYS A 187 15.65 -26.40 -1.29
N GLN A 188 16.63 -27.26 -1.03
CA GLN A 188 16.94 -28.40 -1.89
C GLN A 188 16.28 -29.70 -1.40
N VAL A 189 15.86 -30.57 -2.32
CA VAL A 189 15.19 -31.85 -1.96
C VAL A 189 16.05 -32.72 -1.04
N HIS A 190 17.32 -32.87 -1.36
CA HIS A 190 18.23 -33.75 -0.64
C HIS A 190 18.56 -33.28 0.79
N THR A 191 18.45 -31.98 1.10
CA THR A 191 18.73 -31.50 2.46
C THR A 191 17.62 -31.86 3.44
N ARG A 192 16.41 -32.13 2.93
CA ARG A 192 15.20 -32.48 3.69
C ARG A 192 15.04 -33.97 3.95
N LEU A 193 15.62 -34.82 3.10
CA LEU A 193 15.41 -36.27 3.11
C LEU A 193 16.46 -37.02 3.93
N GLN A 194 16.07 -38.07 4.65
CA GLN A 194 17.01 -38.94 5.38
C GLN A 194 17.97 -39.66 4.44
N GLN A 195 17.44 -40.21 3.35
CA GLN A 195 18.17 -40.81 2.23
C GLN A 195 17.42 -40.51 0.94
N SER A 196 18.12 -40.33 -0.18
CA SER A 196 17.48 -40.13 -1.50
C SER A 196 16.83 -41.44 -1.95
N PRO A 197 15.49 -41.58 -1.97
CA PRO A 197 14.84 -42.83 -2.31
C PRO A 197 14.99 -43.08 -3.80
N ARG A 198 15.37 -44.31 -4.18
CA ARG A 198 15.63 -44.67 -5.59
C ARG A 198 14.34 -44.78 -6.45
N ASN A 199 13.17 -44.84 -5.83
CA ASN A 199 11.90 -45.22 -6.49
C ASN A 199 10.75 -44.20 -6.29
N LEU A 200 11.03 -42.91 -6.10
CA LEU A 200 9.98 -41.89 -6.03
C LEU A 200 9.31 -41.69 -7.39
N LYS A 201 7.97 -41.68 -7.41
CA LYS A 201 7.18 -41.33 -8.60
C LYS A 201 7.20 -39.82 -8.79
N ALA A 202 6.87 -39.37 -10.00
CA ALA A 202 6.74 -37.94 -10.30
C ALA A 202 5.69 -37.24 -9.43
N SER A 203 4.60 -37.94 -9.07
CA SER A 203 3.60 -37.47 -8.10
C SER A 203 4.19 -37.18 -6.73
N ASP A 204 5.14 -38.01 -6.28
CA ASP A 204 5.73 -37.89 -4.95
C ASP A 204 6.62 -36.64 -4.90
N TYR A 205 7.46 -36.43 -5.93
CA TYR A 205 8.25 -35.21 -6.08
C TYR A 205 7.39 -33.96 -6.14
N SER A 206 6.29 -33.99 -6.91
CA SER A 206 5.36 -32.87 -7.03
C SER A 206 4.74 -32.52 -5.67
N VAL A 207 4.26 -33.51 -4.91
CA VAL A 207 3.70 -33.28 -3.56
C VAL A 207 4.78 -32.77 -2.59
N MET A 208 6.02 -33.26 -2.66
CA MET A 208 7.14 -32.74 -1.87
C MET A 208 7.49 -31.29 -2.18
N GLU A 209 7.36 -30.87 -3.44
CA GLU A 209 7.57 -29.47 -3.85
C GLU A 209 6.43 -28.59 -3.34
N ILE A 210 5.17 -29.00 -3.53
CA ILE A 210 3.99 -28.29 -3.03
C ILE A 210 4.06 -28.10 -1.51
N GLU A 211 4.34 -29.17 -0.76
CA GLU A 211 4.48 -29.09 0.70
C GLU A 211 5.59 -28.13 1.14
N GLN A 212 6.66 -28.00 0.36
CA GLN A 212 7.76 -27.10 0.68
C GLN A 212 7.40 -25.66 0.42
N ILE A 213 6.78 -25.40 -0.74
CA ILE A 213 6.30 -24.08 -1.10
C ILE A 213 5.30 -23.62 -0.04
N ALA A 214 4.36 -24.47 0.39
CA ALA A 214 3.43 -24.16 1.47
C ALA A 214 4.13 -23.82 2.80
N LYS A 215 5.13 -24.62 3.22
CA LYS A 215 5.93 -24.32 4.42
C LYS A 215 6.71 -23.01 4.29
N CYS A 216 7.31 -22.74 3.12
CA CYS A 216 8.02 -21.49 2.84
C CYS A 216 7.07 -20.29 2.87
N ARG A 217 5.92 -20.37 2.20
CA ARG A 217 4.86 -19.34 2.20
C ARG A 217 4.46 -18.99 3.64
N LEU A 218 4.16 -19.98 4.46
CA LEU A 218 3.75 -19.75 5.86
C LEU A 218 4.86 -19.08 6.69
N LEU A 219 6.12 -19.50 6.53
CA LEU A 219 7.23 -18.86 7.25
C LEU A 219 7.49 -17.43 6.77
N LEU A 220 7.36 -17.16 5.46
CA LEU A 220 7.47 -15.82 4.91
C LEU A 220 6.35 -14.90 5.38
N GLU A 221 5.11 -15.41 5.42
CA GLU A 221 3.96 -14.69 6.01
C GLU A 221 4.27 -14.33 7.47
N LYS A 222 4.64 -15.32 8.29
CA LYS A 222 4.97 -15.12 9.71
C LYS A 222 6.12 -14.14 9.90
N MET A 223 7.16 -14.24 9.09
CA MET A 223 8.27 -13.28 9.07
C MET A 223 7.77 -11.85 8.80
N CYS A 224 6.92 -11.65 7.79
CA CYS A 224 6.36 -10.35 7.47
C CYS A 224 5.45 -9.81 8.60
N VAL A 225 4.64 -10.67 9.22
CA VAL A 225 3.88 -10.32 10.44
C VAL A 225 4.82 -9.93 11.58
N THR A 226 5.95 -10.61 11.76
CA THR A 226 6.95 -10.23 12.77
C THR A 226 7.59 -8.88 12.45
N ILE A 227 7.92 -8.60 11.18
CA ILE A 227 8.42 -7.30 10.71
C ILE A 227 7.40 -6.19 10.97
N HIS A 228 6.12 -6.44 10.69
CA HIS A 228 5.03 -5.50 10.95
C HIS A 228 4.99 -5.03 12.41
N ASN A 229 5.26 -5.97 13.32
CA ASN A 229 5.20 -5.77 14.77
C ASN A 229 6.46 -5.14 15.40
N LEU A 230 7.55 -4.92 14.64
CA LEU A 230 8.74 -4.21 15.12
C LEU A 230 8.39 -2.81 15.65
N SER A 231 9.16 -2.33 16.64
CA SER A 231 8.96 -0.98 17.19
C SER A 231 9.08 0.13 16.14
N TYR A 232 8.41 1.25 16.40
CA TYR A 232 8.49 2.41 15.52
C TYR A 232 9.90 2.99 15.49
N GLU A 233 10.60 3.00 16.62
CA GLU A 233 11.99 3.49 16.68
C GLU A 233 12.91 2.71 15.75
N LEU A 234 12.83 1.38 15.78
CA LEU A 234 13.64 0.52 14.91
C LEU A 234 13.27 0.69 13.44
N ARG A 235 11.97 0.69 13.12
CA ARG A 235 11.50 0.92 11.74
C ARG A 235 11.92 2.30 11.23
N ARG A 236 11.85 3.34 12.06
CA ARG A 236 12.27 4.69 11.68
C ARG A 236 13.76 4.77 11.43
N LYS A 237 14.57 4.11 12.25
CA LYS A 237 16.04 4.11 12.13
C LYS A 237 16.50 3.51 10.80
N TYR A 238 15.89 2.42 10.36
CA TYR A 238 16.31 1.70 9.14
C TYR A 238 15.39 1.89 7.93
N SER A 239 14.51 2.89 7.93
CA SER A 239 13.53 3.11 6.85
C SER A 239 14.15 3.33 5.46
N LEU A 240 15.36 3.88 5.40
CA LEU A 240 16.10 4.18 4.16
C LEU A 240 17.12 3.11 3.76
N HIS A 241 17.14 1.95 4.45
CA HIS A 241 18.14 0.89 4.19
C HIS A 241 17.69 -0.13 3.14
N PHE A 242 16.49 0.01 2.58
CA PHE A 242 15.96 -0.88 1.57
C PHE A 242 15.81 -0.14 0.24
N GLY A 243 16.26 -0.78 -0.84
CA GLY A 243 15.96 -0.36 -2.21
C GLY A 243 15.59 -1.56 -3.08
N PRO A 244 15.29 -1.36 -4.37
CA PRO A 244 15.22 -0.07 -5.07
C PRO A 244 14.08 0.84 -4.60
N SER A 245 14.28 2.16 -4.64
CA SER A 245 13.24 3.13 -4.28
C SER A 245 12.08 3.10 -5.30
N PRO A 246 10.81 3.22 -4.87
CA PRO A 246 10.35 3.32 -3.48
C PRO A 246 10.22 1.93 -2.83
N PHE A 247 11.06 1.64 -1.83
CA PHE A 247 10.91 0.48 -0.95
C PHE A 247 10.66 0.99 0.46
N THR A 248 9.62 0.48 1.12
CA THR A 248 9.31 0.83 2.51
C THR A 248 8.99 -0.41 3.31
N TRP A 249 8.83 -0.27 4.62
CA TRP A 249 8.34 -1.37 5.44
C TRP A 249 6.96 -1.90 5.01
N MET A 250 6.12 -1.07 4.36
CA MET A 250 4.85 -1.51 3.79
C MET A 250 5.04 -2.53 2.66
N THR A 251 6.18 -2.50 1.97
CA THR A 251 6.51 -3.49 0.94
C THR A 251 6.64 -4.90 1.53
N PHE A 252 7.08 -5.03 2.78
CA PHE A 252 7.04 -6.32 3.48
C PHE A 252 5.61 -6.73 3.87
N ASP A 253 4.76 -5.78 4.26
CA ASP A 253 3.34 -6.06 4.55
C ASP A 253 2.63 -6.57 3.28
N GLN A 254 2.87 -5.92 2.12
CA GLN A 254 2.40 -6.35 0.81
C GLN A 254 2.93 -7.74 0.45
N PHE A 255 4.25 -7.96 0.54
CA PHE A 255 4.84 -9.27 0.24
C PHE A 255 4.26 -10.37 1.13
N GLY A 256 4.12 -10.12 2.43
CA GLY A 256 3.52 -11.05 3.40
C GLY A 256 2.07 -11.40 3.08
N GLY A 257 1.30 -10.45 2.55
CA GLY A 257 -0.06 -10.70 2.05
C GLY A 257 -0.08 -11.54 0.77
N LEU A 258 0.82 -11.26 -0.17
CA LEU A 258 0.90 -11.94 -1.47
C LEU A 258 1.36 -13.40 -1.37
N VAL A 259 2.25 -13.71 -0.43
CA VAL A 259 2.74 -15.09 -0.25
C VAL A 259 1.73 -16.00 0.44
N LYS A 260 0.61 -15.47 0.96
CA LYS A 260 -0.45 -16.29 1.53
C LYS A 260 -1.04 -17.18 0.45
N GLU A 261 -1.33 -18.42 0.83
CA GLU A 261 -2.09 -19.31 -0.04
C GLU A 261 -3.53 -18.80 -0.15
N PRO A 262 -4.00 -18.39 -1.33
CA PRO A 262 -5.35 -17.85 -1.50
C PRO A 262 -6.41 -18.96 -1.45
N PRO A 263 -7.69 -18.63 -1.17
CA PRO A 263 -8.81 -19.52 -1.45
C PRO A 263 -8.82 -20.04 -2.89
N LEU A 264 -9.39 -21.23 -3.12
CA LEU A 264 -9.31 -21.92 -4.42
C LEU A 264 -10.08 -21.19 -5.54
N ASP A 265 -11.09 -20.39 -5.19
CA ASP A 265 -11.94 -19.70 -6.15
C ASP A 265 -11.96 -18.19 -5.87
N GLN A 266 -11.27 -17.43 -6.71
CA GLN A 266 -11.31 -15.97 -6.75
C GLN A 266 -11.80 -15.54 -8.12
N PHE A 267 -13.05 -15.12 -8.19
CA PHE A 267 -13.64 -14.58 -9.41
C PHE A 267 -13.12 -13.16 -9.65
N VAL A 268 -12.25 -13.01 -10.64
CA VAL A 268 -11.86 -11.69 -11.14
C VAL A 268 -12.65 -11.38 -12.40
N ILE A 269 -13.19 -10.16 -12.44
CA ILE A 269 -13.97 -9.63 -13.55
C ILE A 269 -13.22 -8.42 -14.11
N ILE A 270 -13.04 -8.40 -15.43
CA ILE A 270 -12.53 -7.22 -16.13
C ILE A 270 -13.65 -6.67 -17.02
N PRO A 271 -14.22 -5.50 -16.68
CA PRO A 271 -15.18 -4.85 -17.53
C PRO A 271 -14.45 -4.17 -18.69
N ILE A 272 -14.73 -4.61 -19.92
CA ILE A 272 -14.26 -3.92 -21.11
C ILE A 272 -15.42 -3.18 -21.71
N GLY A 273 -15.68 -2.03 -21.11
CA GLY A 273 -16.48 -0.99 -21.70
C GLY A 273 -17.94 -1.34 -21.98
N ASP A 274 -18.68 -0.27 -21.99
CA ASP A 274 -20.02 -0.15 -22.53
C ASP A 274 -19.98 -0.35 -24.05
N LEU A 275 -20.26 -1.57 -24.53
CA LEU A 275 -20.57 -1.72 -25.95
C LEU A 275 -21.84 -0.92 -26.22
N LEU A 276 -21.72 0.16 -26.99
CA LEU A 276 -22.83 0.65 -27.81
C LEU A 276 -23.21 -0.53 -28.73
N LEU A 277 -24.08 -1.41 -28.26
CA LEU A 277 -24.66 -2.50 -29.08
C LEU A 277 -25.52 -1.95 -30.23
N SER A 278 -25.65 -0.63 -30.34
CA SER A 278 -26.11 0.05 -31.55
C SER A 278 -25.09 0.02 -32.70
N ALA A 279 -23.80 -0.26 -32.44
CA ALA A 279 -22.82 -0.54 -33.48
C ALA A 279 -22.75 -2.06 -33.74
N PRO A 280 -23.12 -2.54 -34.94
CA PRO A 280 -22.99 -3.96 -35.31
C PRO A 280 -21.53 -4.44 -35.45
N ASP A 281 -20.56 -3.53 -35.31
CA ASP A 281 -19.14 -3.82 -35.50
C ASP A 281 -18.34 -3.73 -34.18
N ILE A 282 -17.96 -4.90 -33.65
CA ILE A 282 -17.11 -5.04 -32.47
C ILE A 282 -15.61 -4.89 -32.79
N THR A 283 -15.24 -4.75 -34.06
CA THR A 283 -13.84 -4.75 -34.52
C THR A 283 -12.93 -3.75 -33.78
N PRO A 284 -13.36 -2.50 -33.47
CA PRO A 284 -12.53 -1.54 -32.74
C PRO A 284 -12.14 -2.00 -31.32
N TYR A 285 -12.96 -2.85 -30.69
CA TYR A 285 -12.78 -3.30 -29.32
C TYR A 285 -12.05 -4.64 -29.21
N LEU A 286 -11.85 -5.35 -30.32
CA LEU A 286 -11.15 -6.64 -30.35
C LEU A 286 -9.75 -6.59 -29.71
N PRO A 287 -8.92 -5.54 -29.89
CA PRO A 287 -7.63 -5.45 -29.22
C PRO A 287 -7.76 -5.40 -27.69
N ALA A 288 -8.70 -4.60 -27.18
CA ALA A 288 -8.94 -4.49 -25.74
C ALA A 288 -9.45 -5.80 -25.15
N ILE A 289 -10.41 -6.46 -25.83
CA ILE A 289 -10.92 -7.79 -25.47
C ILE A 289 -9.79 -8.81 -25.37
N LYS A 290 -8.92 -8.87 -26.37
CA LYS A 290 -7.76 -9.75 -26.34
C LYS A 290 -6.82 -9.44 -25.18
N SER A 291 -6.55 -8.17 -24.90
CA SER A 291 -5.68 -7.80 -23.79
C SER A 291 -6.26 -8.16 -22.42
N ALA A 292 -7.57 -7.98 -22.19
CA ALA A 292 -8.16 -8.47 -20.95
C ALA A 292 -8.22 -10.00 -20.89
N GLU A 293 -8.46 -10.71 -22.01
CA GLU A 293 -8.36 -12.17 -22.05
C GLU A 293 -6.95 -12.62 -21.59
N HIS A 294 -5.88 -11.99 -22.09
CA HIS A 294 -4.52 -12.29 -21.64
C HIS A 294 -4.28 -11.96 -20.17
N VAL A 295 -4.81 -10.84 -19.66
CA VAL A 295 -4.72 -10.47 -18.24
C VAL A 295 -5.47 -11.47 -17.36
N LEU A 296 -6.61 -12.00 -17.81
CA LEU A 296 -7.33 -13.04 -17.08
C LEU A 296 -6.55 -14.36 -17.03
N CYS A 297 -5.89 -14.73 -18.12
CA CYS A 297 -4.96 -15.86 -18.13
C CYS A 297 -3.77 -15.63 -17.19
N GLU A 298 -3.29 -14.39 -17.10
CA GLU A 298 -2.22 -13.99 -16.19
C GLU A 298 -2.66 -14.12 -14.72
N LEU A 299 -3.88 -13.70 -14.39
CA LEU A 299 -4.47 -13.85 -13.06
C LEU A 299 -4.72 -15.32 -12.68
N GLU A 300 -5.13 -16.16 -13.64
CA GLU A 300 -5.26 -17.62 -13.44
C GLU A 300 -3.95 -18.28 -13.00
N ASP A 301 -2.82 -17.77 -13.50
CA ASP A 301 -1.49 -18.27 -13.19
C ASP A 301 -0.76 -17.39 -12.16
N GLN A 302 -1.45 -16.45 -11.49
CA GLN A 302 -0.82 -15.50 -10.56
C GLN A 302 -0.04 -16.20 -9.45
N GLN A 303 -0.56 -17.31 -8.92
CA GLN A 303 0.14 -18.10 -7.90
C GLN A 303 1.41 -18.76 -8.43
N GLU A 304 1.41 -19.21 -9.69
CA GLU A 304 2.60 -19.78 -10.33
C GLU A 304 3.65 -18.68 -10.57
N ILE A 305 3.22 -17.45 -10.91
CA ILE A 305 4.11 -16.29 -11.04
C ILE A 305 4.74 -15.94 -9.68
N ILE A 306 3.94 -15.92 -8.60
CA ILE A 306 4.44 -15.70 -7.23
C ILE A 306 5.45 -16.78 -6.84
N GLU A 307 5.21 -18.04 -7.20
CA GLU A 307 6.14 -19.14 -6.88
C GLU A 307 7.49 -19.02 -7.60
N GLU A 308 7.50 -18.61 -8.88
CA GLU A 308 8.76 -18.30 -9.56
C GLU A 308 9.45 -17.07 -8.94
N ALA A 309 8.70 -16.06 -8.50
CA ALA A 309 9.25 -14.90 -7.77
C ALA A 309 9.83 -15.29 -6.40
N ILE A 310 9.21 -16.21 -5.66
CA ILE A 310 9.72 -16.75 -4.39
C ILE A 310 11.08 -17.44 -4.61
N ARG A 311 11.25 -18.18 -5.71
CA ARG A 311 12.54 -18.80 -6.04
C ARG A 311 13.64 -17.75 -6.23
N ASP A 312 13.37 -16.71 -6.99
CA ASP A 312 14.31 -15.60 -7.18
C ASP A 312 14.56 -14.82 -5.88
N PHE A 313 13.56 -14.68 -5.00
CA PHE A 313 13.76 -14.14 -3.65
C PHE A 313 14.74 -15.01 -2.85
N VAL A 314 14.54 -16.33 -2.82
CA VAL A 314 15.40 -17.26 -2.07
C VAL A 314 16.84 -17.23 -2.58
N ASP A 315 17.05 -17.08 -3.88
CA ASP A 315 18.38 -17.10 -4.47
C ASP A 315 19.10 -15.74 -4.42
N ARG A 316 18.38 -14.60 -4.47
CA ARG A 316 18.97 -13.25 -4.58
C ARG A 316 18.79 -12.39 -3.33
N ASP A 317 17.55 -12.25 -2.87
CA ASP A 317 17.17 -11.28 -1.82
C ASP A 317 17.40 -11.85 -0.41
N LEU A 318 17.12 -13.14 -0.21
CA LEU A 318 17.21 -13.81 1.09
C LEU A 318 18.60 -13.67 1.74
N PRO A 319 19.73 -13.92 1.06
CA PRO A 319 21.05 -13.78 1.68
C PRO A 319 21.35 -12.36 2.15
N LEU A 320 20.89 -11.34 1.39
CA LEU A 320 21.06 -9.94 1.74
C LEU A 320 20.22 -9.57 2.97
N LEU A 321 18.97 -10.04 3.00
CA LEU A 321 18.06 -9.79 4.10
C LEU A 321 18.52 -10.45 5.41
N THR A 322 18.99 -11.70 5.33
CA THR A 322 19.55 -12.42 6.49
C THR A 322 20.74 -11.66 7.07
N LYS A 323 21.67 -11.22 6.23
CA LYS A 323 22.84 -10.45 6.67
C LYS A 323 22.44 -9.12 7.30
N PHE A 324 21.51 -8.40 6.69
CA PHE A 324 21.00 -7.14 7.24
C PHE A 324 20.44 -7.32 8.65
N PHE A 325 19.57 -8.31 8.88
CA PHE A 325 19.02 -8.55 10.21
C PHE A 325 20.07 -9.04 11.22
N GLN A 326 21.08 -9.78 10.79
CA GLN A 326 22.22 -10.14 11.63
C GLN A 326 23.02 -8.90 12.08
N ASP A 327 23.29 -7.97 11.15
CA ASP A 327 23.97 -6.72 11.44
C ASP A 327 23.13 -5.85 12.40
N VAL A 328 21.81 -5.77 12.20
CA VAL A 328 20.88 -5.06 13.09
C VAL A 328 20.85 -5.71 14.49
N ALA A 329 20.80 -7.04 14.57
CA ALA A 329 20.83 -7.76 15.85
C ALA A 329 22.13 -7.47 16.62
N ALA A 330 23.27 -7.50 15.92
CA ALA A 330 24.57 -7.18 16.50
C ALA A 330 24.62 -5.73 17.00
N GLU A 331 24.06 -4.76 16.25
CA GLU A 331 24.00 -3.36 16.65
C GLU A 331 23.11 -3.14 17.89
N ILE A 332 21.96 -3.82 17.99
CA ILE A 332 21.09 -3.73 19.18
C ILE A 332 21.80 -4.28 20.43
N GLN A 333 22.49 -5.41 20.29
CA GLN A 333 23.22 -6.02 21.41
C GLN A 333 24.48 -5.25 21.79
N ARG A 334 25.18 -4.69 20.80
CA ARG A 334 26.44 -3.96 20.95
C ARG A 334 26.44 -2.76 20.00
N PRO A 335 26.02 -1.57 20.47
CA PRO A 335 26.04 -0.37 19.65
C PRO A 335 27.48 -0.08 19.19
N THR A 336 27.74 -0.25 17.91
CA THR A 336 29.04 0.05 17.30
C THR A 336 28.89 1.24 16.36
N PRO A 337 29.97 2.00 16.10
CA PRO A 337 29.95 3.08 15.11
C PRO A 337 29.87 2.56 13.66
N ASN A 338 29.79 1.23 13.44
CA ASN A 338 29.70 0.66 12.11
C ASN A 338 28.34 0.99 11.49
N ILE A 339 28.38 1.62 10.32
CA ILE A 339 27.20 1.97 9.55
C ILE A 339 26.70 0.70 8.85
N ILE A 340 25.50 0.24 9.22
CA ILE A 340 24.79 -0.82 8.49
C ILE A 340 24.57 -0.34 7.05
N LYS A 341 24.96 -1.15 6.07
CA LYS A 341 24.85 -0.78 4.65
C LYS A 341 23.41 -1.00 4.16
N PRO A 342 22.86 -0.08 3.34
CA PRO A 342 21.62 -0.34 2.62
C PRO A 342 21.72 -1.59 1.75
N ILE A 343 20.60 -2.30 1.60
CA ILE A 343 20.46 -3.50 0.78
C ILE A 343 19.44 -3.27 -0.34
N SER A 344 19.58 -4.01 -1.44
CA SER A 344 18.63 -3.99 -2.56
C SER A 344 17.90 -5.32 -2.66
N LEU A 345 16.58 -5.29 -2.50
CA LEU A 345 15.68 -6.43 -2.52
C LEU A 345 14.84 -6.39 -3.81
N PHE A 346 15.44 -6.81 -4.92
CA PHE A 346 14.89 -6.63 -6.26
C PHE A 346 13.66 -7.51 -6.49
N SER A 347 13.70 -8.77 -6.07
CA SER A 347 12.61 -9.72 -6.33
C SER A 347 11.36 -9.34 -5.56
N ILE A 348 11.51 -8.96 -4.27
CA ILE A 348 10.39 -8.47 -3.44
C ILE A 348 9.81 -7.19 -4.05
N LYS A 349 10.65 -6.24 -4.45
CA LYS A 349 10.17 -4.96 -5.01
C LYS A 349 9.41 -5.16 -6.31
N ALA A 350 9.95 -5.98 -7.22
CA ALA A 350 9.33 -6.23 -8.52
C ALA A 350 7.97 -6.94 -8.36
N ILE A 351 7.88 -8.02 -7.58
CA ILE A 351 6.63 -8.77 -7.45
C ILE A 351 5.53 -7.97 -6.75
N THR A 352 5.88 -7.22 -5.69
CA THR A 352 4.92 -6.39 -4.96
C THR A 352 4.40 -5.25 -5.81
N SER A 353 5.29 -4.54 -6.52
CA SER A 353 4.89 -3.43 -7.40
C SER A 353 4.03 -3.92 -8.56
N TYR A 354 4.42 -5.03 -9.19
CA TYR A 354 3.69 -5.61 -10.32
C TYR A 354 2.30 -6.12 -9.95
N ILE A 355 2.15 -6.86 -8.84
CA ILE A 355 0.83 -7.35 -8.43
C ILE A 355 -0.04 -6.19 -7.94
N SER A 356 0.53 -5.27 -7.15
CA SER A 356 -0.19 -4.05 -6.72
C SER A 356 -0.71 -3.25 -7.92
N ASP A 357 0.12 -3.05 -8.94
CA ASP A 357 -0.27 -2.38 -10.18
C ASP A 357 -1.44 -3.07 -10.89
N LEU A 358 -1.38 -4.39 -11.01
CA LEU A 358 -2.41 -5.17 -11.67
C LEU A 358 -3.73 -5.14 -10.89
N ASP A 359 -3.69 -5.44 -9.60
CA ASP A 359 -4.86 -5.47 -8.72
C ASP A 359 -5.50 -4.07 -8.64
N ASN A 360 -4.70 -3.01 -8.52
CA ASN A 360 -5.22 -1.65 -8.46
C ASN A 360 -5.79 -1.19 -9.80
N LEU A 361 -5.23 -1.60 -10.93
CA LEU A 361 -5.81 -1.32 -12.25
C LEU A 361 -7.18 -1.99 -12.40
N ILE A 362 -7.31 -3.25 -11.99
CA ILE A 362 -8.59 -3.98 -12.01
C ILE A 362 -9.59 -3.36 -11.05
N ASN A 363 -9.16 -2.99 -9.84
CA ASN A 363 -10.00 -2.31 -8.86
C ASN A 363 -10.48 -0.95 -9.38
N LEU A 364 -9.61 -0.16 -10.02
CA LEU A 364 -9.98 1.11 -10.64
C LEU A 364 -11.02 0.90 -11.73
N LEU A 365 -10.81 -0.06 -12.65
CA LEU A 365 -11.78 -0.43 -13.69
C LEU A 365 -13.14 -0.80 -13.08
N ASN A 366 -13.16 -1.60 -12.02
CA ASN A 366 -14.40 -1.99 -11.34
C ASN A 366 -15.06 -0.83 -10.58
N LEU A 367 -14.30 0.14 -10.07
CA LEU A 367 -14.85 1.30 -9.36
C LEU A 367 -15.55 2.29 -10.29
N VAL A 368 -14.96 2.53 -11.47
CA VAL A 368 -15.51 3.48 -12.46
C VAL A 368 -16.49 2.83 -13.42
N ASN A 369 -16.57 1.50 -13.41
CA ASN A 369 -17.58 0.76 -14.14
C ASN A 369 -18.87 0.66 -13.30
N TYR A 370 -19.94 1.29 -13.78
CA TYR A 370 -21.23 1.31 -13.10
C TYR A 370 -22.20 0.24 -13.58
N THR A 371 -21.75 -0.77 -14.33
CA THR A 371 -22.63 -1.87 -14.71
C THR A 371 -22.98 -2.72 -13.48
N VAL A 372 -24.19 -2.55 -12.94
CA VAL A 372 -24.60 -3.17 -11.68
C VAL A 372 -25.35 -4.50 -11.89
N LYS A 373 -25.07 -5.45 -10.97
CA LYS A 373 -25.63 -6.81 -10.82
C LYS A 373 -25.19 -7.84 -11.87
N PHE A 374 -23.88 -8.07 -11.99
CA PHE A 374 -23.43 -9.37 -12.48
C PHE A 374 -23.68 -10.41 -11.39
N ASN A 375 -24.66 -11.30 -11.62
CA ASN A 375 -24.75 -12.54 -10.85
C ASN A 375 -23.87 -13.57 -11.57
N PRO A 376 -22.68 -13.92 -11.04
CA PRO A 376 -21.76 -14.86 -11.70
C PRO A 376 -22.40 -16.22 -11.97
N ARG A 377 -23.48 -16.58 -11.25
CA ARG A 377 -24.18 -17.86 -11.41
C ARG A 377 -25.21 -17.90 -12.54
N ASN A 378 -25.66 -16.75 -13.09
CA ASN A 378 -26.85 -16.69 -13.95
C ASN A 378 -26.65 -15.95 -15.29
N SER A 379 -25.44 -15.60 -15.70
CA SER A 379 -25.26 -14.93 -17.01
C SER A 379 -25.26 -15.94 -18.15
N ALA A 380 -26.06 -15.70 -19.19
CA ALA A 380 -26.05 -16.48 -20.44
C ALA A 380 -24.72 -16.37 -21.23
N PHE A 381 -23.74 -15.63 -20.69
CA PHE A 381 -22.38 -15.45 -21.19
C PHE A 381 -21.31 -15.86 -20.15
N SER A 382 -21.67 -16.67 -19.14
CA SER A 382 -20.87 -16.94 -17.93
C SER A 382 -19.58 -17.77 -18.09
N ASN A 383 -18.95 -17.82 -19.25
CA ASN A 383 -17.69 -18.55 -19.40
C ASN A 383 -16.49 -17.67 -19.79
N SER A 384 -16.70 -16.41 -20.16
CA SER A 384 -15.62 -15.41 -20.29
C SER A 384 -15.62 -14.52 -19.05
N LYS A 385 -14.51 -14.49 -18.30
CA LYS A 385 -14.28 -13.56 -17.17
C LYS A 385 -14.17 -12.08 -17.61
N VAL A 386 -14.28 -11.81 -18.92
CA VAL A 386 -14.48 -10.49 -19.52
C VAL A 386 -15.98 -10.21 -19.60
N ILE A 387 -16.43 -9.11 -18.99
CA ILE A 387 -17.83 -8.66 -19.11
C ILE A 387 -17.94 -7.63 -20.23
N LEU A 388 -18.82 -7.93 -21.17
CA LEU A 388 -19.30 -7.02 -22.21
C LEU A 388 -20.76 -6.71 -21.89
N ASN A 389 -21.05 -5.56 -21.30
CA ASN A 389 -22.42 -5.21 -20.95
C ASN A 389 -23.05 -4.30 -22.02
N PRO A 390 -24.27 -4.64 -22.50
CA PRO A 390 -25.15 -3.72 -23.20
C PRO A 390 -25.35 -2.43 -22.40
N LEU A 391 -25.16 -1.27 -23.02
CA LEU A 391 -25.68 -0.02 -22.46
C LEU A 391 -27.20 -0.06 -22.35
N SER A 392 -27.73 -0.03 -21.13
CA SER A 392 -29.14 0.25 -20.85
C SER A 392 -29.30 1.72 -20.41
N GLY A 393 -28.93 2.69 -21.27
CA GLY A 393 -29.10 4.12 -20.98
C GLY A 393 -27.96 5.02 -21.46
N SER A 394 -28.03 6.31 -21.13
CA SER A 394 -26.96 7.28 -21.35
C SER A 394 -25.79 7.02 -20.40
N ARG A 395 -24.56 7.00 -20.94
CA ARG A 395 -23.33 6.64 -20.21
C ARG A 395 -23.10 7.53 -19.00
N GLU A 396 -23.49 8.79 -19.10
CA GLU A 396 -23.35 9.83 -18.08
C GLU A 396 -24.24 9.60 -16.86
N ARG A 397 -25.26 8.72 -16.94
CA ARG A 397 -26.20 8.44 -15.83
C ARG A 397 -26.01 7.06 -15.20
N GLN A 398 -25.05 6.26 -15.65
CA GLN A 398 -24.90 4.91 -15.10
C GLN A 398 -24.56 4.90 -13.61
N TYR A 399 -23.95 5.96 -13.08
CA TYR A 399 -23.66 6.09 -11.66
C TYR A 399 -24.90 5.90 -10.78
N GLU A 400 -26.10 6.20 -11.30
CA GLU A 400 -27.39 6.03 -10.62
C GLU A 400 -27.67 4.57 -10.25
N CYS A 401 -27.04 3.61 -10.94
CA CYS A 401 -27.12 2.20 -10.57
C CYS A 401 -26.39 1.89 -9.25
N ARG A 402 -25.40 2.70 -8.86
CA ARG A 402 -24.56 2.49 -7.67
C ARG A 402 -24.96 3.38 -6.50
N PHE A 403 -25.35 4.63 -6.75
CA PHE A 403 -25.79 5.54 -5.70
C PHE A 403 -26.72 6.65 -6.22
N ASN A 404 -27.52 7.22 -5.31
CA ASN A 404 -28.39 8.35 -5.61
C ASN A 404 -27.86 9.69 -5.05
N LEU A 405 -27.33 10.55 -5.93
CA LEU A 405 -26.80 11.88 -5.59
C LEU A 405 -27.84 12.88 -5.04
N THR A 406 -29.15 12.60 -5.16
CA THR A 406 -30.18 13.45 -4.54
C THR A 406 -30.34 13.18 -3.05
N THR A 407 -29.67 12.15 -2.51
CA THR A 407 -29.74 11.78 -1.09
C THR A 407 -28.39 12.01 -0.43
N THR A 408 -28.39 12.37 0.85
CA THR A 408 -27.16 12.52 1.64
C THR A 408 -26.33 11.23 1.65
N ARG A 409 -27.00 10.06 1.73
CA ARG A 409 -26.33 8.76 1.69
C ARG A 409 -25.59 8.53 0.37
N GLY A 410 -26.26 8.73 -0.77
CA GLY A 410 -25.62 8.57 -2.07
C GLY A 410 -24.55 9.62 -2.37
N GLN A 411 -24.70 10.86 -1.89
CA GLN A 411 -23.64 11.87 -1.95
C GLN A 411 -22.37 11.45 -1.18
N HIS A 412 -22.53 10.95 0.04
CA HIS A 412 -21.41 10.46 0.85
C HIS A 412 -20.77 9.20 0.24
N ALA A 413 -21.57 8.31 -0.34
CA ALA A 413 -21.05 7.16 -1.09
C ALA A 413 -20.21 7.60 -2.31
N ALA A 414 -20.66 8.63 -3.03
CA ALA A 414 -19.93 9.19 -4.17
C ALA A 414 -18.61 9.86 -3.74
N LEU A 415 -18.58 10.58 -2.61
CA LEU A 415 -17.34 11.11 -2.04
C LEU A 415 -16.37 9.99 -1.65
N ARG A 416 -16.87 8.91 -1.05
CA ARG A 416 -16.05 7.72 -0.74
C ARG A 416 -15.47 7.09 -2.00
N LEU A 417 -16.25 7.03 -3.08
CA LEU A 417 -15.77 6.51 -4.36
C LEU A 417 -14.59 7.34 -4.89
N LEU A 418 -14.71 8.67 -4.88
CA LEU A 418 -13.63 9.59 -5.27
C LEU A 418 -12.38 9.41 -4.41
N GLU A 419 -12.56 9.29 -3.09
CA GLU A 419 -11.49 9.01 -2.14
C GLU A 419 -10.76 7.71 -2.48
N ARG A 420 -11.50 6.60 -2.68
CA ARG A 420 -10.94 5.28 -3.03
C ARG A 420 -10.18 5.32 -4.35
N ILE A 421 -10.71 5.99 -5.37
CA ILE A 421 -10.03 6.14 -6.66
C ILE A 421 -8.70 6.88 -6.48
N GLY A 422 -8.70 8.02 -5.77
CA GLY A 422 -7.48 8.78 -5.53
C GLY A 422 -6.46 8.02 -4.68
N GLU A 423 -6.91 7.24 -3.67
CA GLU A 423 -6.04 6.39 -2.86
C GLU A 423 -5.35 5.30 -3.69
N LEU A 424 -6.10 4.62 -4.58
CA LEU A 424 -5.56 3.60 -5.47
C LEU A 424 -4.49 4.17 -6.42
N ILE A 425 -4.59 5.44 -6.81
CA ILE A 425 -3.68 6.15 -7.74
C ILE A 425 -2.43 6.71 -7.02
N THR A 426 -2.38 6.68 -5.68
CA THR A 426 -1.19 7.17 -4.95
C THR A 426 0.05 6.33 -5.31
N GLY A 427 1.24 6.95 -5.28
CA GLY A 427 2.49 6.28 -5.63
C GLY A 427 2.90 5.08 -4.76
N LYS A 428 2.13 4.78 -3.71
CA LYS A 428 2.27 3.56 -2.88
C LYS A 428 1.54 2.36 -3.48
N ASN A 429 0.47 2.63 -4.23
CA ASN A 429 -0.49 1.65 -4.74
C ASN A 429 -0.37 1.52 -6.27
N PHE A 430 -0.26 2.64 -6.98
CA PHE A 430 -0.09 2.70 -8.43
C PHE A 430 1.32 3.18 -8.77
N SER A 431 2.10 2.35 -9.45
CA SER A 431 3.48 2.66 -9.78
C SER A 431 3.57 3.77 -10.82
N GLN A 432 4.75 4.42 -10.85
CA GLN A 432 5.07 5.36 -11.92
C GLN A 432 5.09 4.68 -13.30
N TYR A 433 5.33 3.37 -13.37
CA TYR A 433 5.33 2.63 -14.62
C TYR A 433 3.97 2.74 -15.31
N LEU A 434 2.87 2.44 -14.62
CA LEU A 434 1.53 2.56 -15.19
C LEU A 434 1.15 4.02 -15.49
N CYS A 435 1.47 4.96 -14.59
CA CYS A 435 1.19 6.38 -14.81
C CYS A 435 1.87 6.93 -16.09
N LYS A 436 3.10 6.48 -16.39
CA LYS A 436 3.89 6.93 -17.56
C LYS A 436 3.41 6.34 -18.89
N LEU A 437 2.61 5.27 -18.87
CA LEU A 437 2.04 4.69 -20.09
C LEU A 437 1.02 5.63 -20.75
N ASP A 438 0.26 6.40 -19.96
CA ASP A 438 -0.62 7.47 -20.46
C ASP A 438 -0.33 8.80 -19.75
N ASN A 439 0.54 9.61 -20.37
CA ASN A 439 0.91 10.94 -19.88
C ASN A 439 -0.16 12.01 -20.11
N THR A 440 -1.30 11.67 -20.73
CA THR A 440 -2.39 12.63 -20.97
C THR A 440 -3.39 12.72 -19.83
N ILE A 441 -3.31 11.81 -18.84
CA ILE A 441 -4.14 11.80 -17.63
C ILE A 441 -3.47 12.62 -16.53
N ASP A 442 -4.24 13.49 -15.86
CA ASP A 442 -3.77 14.19 -14.68
C ASP A 442 -3.96 13.33 -13.41
N TRP A 443 -3.10 12.33 -13.23
CA TRP A 443 -3.14 11.44 -12.06
C TRP A 443 -3.10 12.22 -10.73
N ARG A 444 -2.44 13.39 -10.70
CA ARG A 444 -2.35 14.24 -9.49
C ARG A 444 -3.67 14.90 -9.13
N ALA A 445 -4.57 15.13 -10.09
CA ALA A 445 -5.89 15.70 -9.81
C ALA A 445 -6.73 14.76 -8.93
N PHE A 446 -6.69 13.45 -9.20
CA PHE A 446 -7.37 12.45 -8.37
C PHE A 446 -6.81 12.41 -6.94
N ILE A 447 -5.48 12.48 -6.80
CA ILE A 447 -4.81 12.52 -5.50
C ILE A 447 -5.22 13.79 -4.73
N ALA A 448 -5.23 14.95 -5.39
CA ALA A 448 -5.66 16.22 -4.78
C ALA A 448 -7.11 16.17 -4.30
N ILE A 449 -8.01 15.56 -5.08
CA ILE A 449 -9.40 15.35 -4.66
C ILE A 449 -9.47 14.45 -3.43
N ARG A 450 -8.76 13.31 -3.43
CA ARG A 450 -8.68 12.43 -2.26
C ARG A 450 -8.16 13.18 -1.04
N ASP A 451 -7.08 13.94 -1.16
CA ASP A 451 -6.52 14.70 -0.04
C ASP A 451 -7.47 15.78 0.47
N GLY A 452 -8.21 16.44 -0.41
CA GLY A 452 -9.25 17.39 -0.03
C GLY A 452 -10.45 16.75 0.68
N ILE A 453 -10.83 15.53 0.29
CA ILE A 453 -11.91 14.76 0.92
C ILE A 453 -11.46 14.20 2.28
N VAL A 454 -10.26 13.64 2.37
CA VAL A 454 -9.71 13.06 3.61
C VAL A 454 -9.39 14.15 4.61
N HIS A 455 -8.69 15.20 4.21
CA HIS A 455 -8.27 16.30 5.08
C HIS A 455 -9.23 17.48 5.04
N GLN A 456 -10.53 17.22 5.22
CA GLN A 456 -11.53 18.30 5.38
C GLN A 456 -11.27 19.19 6.58
N ASP A 457 -10.44 18.71 7.51
CA ASP A 457 -10.01 19.42 8.69
C ASP A 457 -8.87 20.43 8.42
N ALA A 458 -8.28 20.42 7.21
CA ALA A 458 -7.24 21.33 6.77
C ALA A 458 -7.77 22.43 5.84
N GLY A 459 -7.25 23.66 5.98
CA GLY A 459 -7.61 24.79 5.12
C GLY A 459 -9.11 25.05 5.08
N ASP A 460 -9.62 25.34 3.89
CA ASP A 460 -11.04 25.50 3.56
C ASP A 460 -11.63 24.27 2.84
N ASN A 461 -10.98 23.10 2.94
CA ASN A 461 -11.39 21.87 2.25
C ASN A 461 -12.85 21.49 2.54
N MET A 462 -13.28 21.49 3.81
CA MET A 462 -14.68 21.19 4.17
C MET A 462 -15.68 22.10 3.44
N TYR A 463 -15.33 23.37 3.23
CA TYR A 463 -16.18 24.32 2.53
C TYR A 463 -16.23 24.00 1.03
N GLN A 464 -15.11 23.65 0.41
CA GLN A 464 -15.08 23.23 -1.00
C GLN A 464 -15.83 21.92 -1.22
N ILE A 465 -15.73 20.94 -0.31
CA ILE A 465 -16.53 19.71 -0.34
C ILE A 465 -18.03 20.04 -0.22
N LYS A 466 -18.43 20.89 0.73
CA LYS A 466 -19.82 21.34 0.87
C LYS A 466 -20.34 22.07 -0.37
N LYS A 467 -19.48 22.86 -1.04
CA LYS A 467 -19.83 23.47 -2.33
C LYS A 467 -20.11 22.43 -3.41
N LEU A 468 -19.26 21.40 -3.53
CA LEU A 468 -19.48 20.32 -4.47
C LEU A 468 -20.80 19.58 -4.18
N LEU A 469 -21.07 19.25 -2.91
CA LEU A 469 -22.32 18.57 -2.52
C LEU A 469 -23.58 19.39 -2.84
N ASN A 470 -23.47 20.73 -2.84
CA ASN A 470 -24.56 21.63 -3.23
C ASN A 470 -24.63 21.89 -4.73
N ASP A 471 -23.54 21.65 -5.47
CA ASP A 471 -23.44 21.80 -6.93
C ASP A 471 -23.64 20.44 -7.61
N LEU A 472 -24.88 19.92 -7.51
CA LEU A 472 -25.26 18.64 -8.10
C LEU A 472 -24.87 18.52 -9.59
N PRO A 473 -25.09 19.53 -10.46
CA PRO A 473 -24.71 19.42 -11.87
C PRO A 473 -23.21 19.18 -12.07
N LEU A 474 -22.33 19.81 -11.28
CA LEU A 474 -20.90 19.54 -11.35
C LEU A 474 -20.59 18.13 -10.85
N PHE A 475 -21.21 17.71 -9.75
CA PHE A 475 -20.94 16.40 -9.17
C PHE A 475 -21.37 15.27 -10.13
N GLU A 476 -22.53 15.41 -10.78
CA GLU A 476 -23.02 14.50 -11.82
C GLU A 476 -22.06 14.41 -13.01
N LYS A 477 -21.49 15.52 -13.46
CA LYS A 477 -20.49 15.51 -14.55
C LYS A 477 -19.20 14.80 -14.15
N ILE A 478 -18.75 14.95 -12.90
CA ILE A 478 -17.58 14.23 -12.40
C ILE A 478 -17.82 12.72 -12.40
N VAL A 479 -18.92 12.25 -11.78
CA VAL A 479 -19.18 10.80 -11.67
C VAL A 479 -19.78 10.19 -12.94
N GLY A 480 -20.31 11.00 -13.85
CA GLY A 480 -20.89 10.57 -15.11
C GLY A 480 -19.90 10.68 -16.27
N GLU A 481 -19.65 11.91 -16.73
CA GLU A 481 -18.86 12.21 -17.93
C GLU A 481 -17.36 11.88 -17.75
N ASP A 482 -16.73 12.45 -16.70
CA ASP A 482 -15.29 12.28 -16.49
C ASP A 482 -14.94 10.82 -16.12
N PHE A 483 -15.75 10.15 -15.31
CA PHE A 483 -15.48 8.74 -14.95
C PHE A 483 -15.71 7.77 -16.12
N SER A 484 -16.70 8.04 -16.95
CA SER A 484 -16.90 7.35 -18.23
C SER A 484 -15.66 7.49 -19.12
N GLU A 485 -15.14 8.71 -19.31
CA GLU A 485 -13.91 8.94 -20.05
C GLU A 485 -12.72 8.19 -19.41
N PHE A 486 -12.60 8.27 -18.09
CA PHE A 486 -11.53 7.62 -17.33
C PHE A 486 -11.56 6.09 -17.49
N CYS A 487 -12.74 5.47 -17.47
CA CYS A 487 -12.92 4.04 -17.74
C CYS A 487 -12.37 3.64 -19.11
N THR A 488 -12.68 4.40 -20.17
CA THR A 488 -12.14 4.15 -21.51
C THR A 488 -10.61 4.21 -21.53
N ARG A 489 -10.02 5.15 -20.79
CA ARG A 489 -8.57 5.29 -20.70
C ARG A 489 -7.92 4.15 -19.92
N LEU A 490 -8.54 3.68 -18.84
CA LEU A 490 -8.07 2.52 -18.08
C LEU A 490 -8.10 1.23 -18.93
N VAL A 491 -9.12 1.05 -19.78
CA VAL A 491 -9.15 -0.06 -20.74
C VAL A 491 -7.99 0.04 -21.74
N ASN A 492 -7.72 1.23 -22.27
CA ASN A 492 -6.56 1.45 -23.14
C ASN A 492 -5.23 1.19 -22.40
N LEU A 493 -5.17 1.47 -21.10
CA LEU A 493 -3.99 1.21 -20.28
C LEU A 493 -3.65 -0.29 -20.23
N LEU A 494 -4.65 -1.20 -20.25
CA LEU A 494 -4.42 -2.65 -20.38
C LEU A 494 -3.65 -2.98 -21.66
N MET A 495 -4.02 -2.35 -22.77
CA MET A 495 -3.36 -2.55 -24.07
C MET A 495 -1.93 -2.00 -24.07
N LEU A 496 -1.72 -0.79 -23.53
CA LEU A 496 -0.40 -0.17 -23.42
C LEU A 496 0.52 -0.99 -22.51
N ARG A 497 -0.02 -1.53 -21.42
CA ARG A 497 0.68 -2.44 -20.52
C ARG A 497 1.12 -3.71 -21.26
N GLU A 498 0.22 -4.34 -22.03
CA GLU A 498 0.56 -5.51 -22.83
C GLU A 498 1.63 -5.18 -23.88
N GLN A 499 1.59 -4.01 -24.51
CA GLN A 499 2.62 -3.61 -25.49
C GLN A 499 4.02 -3.51 -24.85
N LYS A 500 4.11 -3.11 -23.57
CA LYS A 500 5.38 -2.95 -22.87
C LYS A 500 5.87 -4.21 -22.14
N LEU A 501 4.98 -5.02 -21.55
CA LEU A 501 5.34 -6.30 -20.89
C LEU A 501 5.31 -7.51 -21.84
N GLY A 502 4.55 -7.42 -22.94
CA GLY A 502 4.20 -8.52 -23.83
C GLY A 502 2.95 -9.28 -23.37
N ALA A 503 2.30 -9.97 -24.32
CA ALA A 503 1.13 -10.82 -24.02
C ALA A 503 1.50 -12.05 -23.17
N TYR A 504 0.67 -12.34 -22.16
CA TYR A 504 0.77 -13.58 -21.37
C TYR A 504 0.27 -14.78 -22.16
N ARG A 505 1.06 -15.87 -22.17
CA ARG A 505 0.79 -17.09 -22.97
C ARG A 505 1.08 -18.38 -22.20
N TYR A 506 0.71 -18.40 -20.92
CA TYR A 506 0.96 -19.55 -20.03
C TYR A 506 2.47 -19.90 -19.95
N GLN A 507 3.34 -18.88 -19.92
CA GLN A 507 4.81 -18.98 -19.83
C GLN A 507 5.33 -18.25 -18.60
N VAL A 508 4.95 -18.74 -17.43
CA VAL A 508 5.25 -18.13 -16.12
C VAL A 508 6.70 -17.65 -16.01
N LYS A 509 7.69 -18.52 -16.27
CA LYS A 509 9.11 -18.18 -16.11
C LYS A 509 9.60 -17.07 -17.04
N GLU A 510 9.23 -17.14 -18.32
CA GLU A 510 9.61 -16.12 -19.30
C GLU A 510 8.94 -14.79 -18.97
N PHE A 511 7.68 -14.84 -18.56
CA PHE A 511 6.90 -13.65 -18.23
C PHE A 511 7.42 -12.96 -16.96
N TRP A 512 7.71 -13.74 -15.90
CA TRP A 512 8.38 -13.24 -14.70
C TRP A 512 9.73 -12.56 -15.01
N SER A 513 10.51 -13.15 -15.92
CA SER A 513 11.79 -12.54 -16.36
C SER A 513 11.58 -11.18 -17.03
N ARG A 514 10.50 -11.01 -17.81
CA ARG A 514 10.13 -9.72 -18.41
C ARG A 514 9.68 -8.71 -17.36
N ILE A 515 8.93 -9.14 -16.35
CA ILE A 515 8.50 -8.28 -15.23
C ILE A 515 9.73 -7.70 -14.53
N ILE A 516 10.71 -8.54 -14.16
CA ILE A 516 11.97 -8.08 -13.56
C ILE A 516 12.71 -7.10 -14.49
N GLN A 517 12.77 -7.40 -15.79
CA GLN A 517 13.45 -6.53 -16.75
C GLN A 517 12.79 -5.14 -16.82
N VAL A 518 11.46 -5.09 -16.92
CA VAL A 518 10.71 -3.83 -17.00
C VAL A 518 10.84 -3.04 -15.69
N ASP A 519 10.78 -3.69 -14.53
CA ASP A 519 11.01 -3.03 -13.24
C ASP A 519 12.42 -2.42 -13.15
N ALA A 520 13.44 -3.14 -13.64
CA ALA A 520 14.81 -2.66 -13.68
C ALA A 520 15.04 -1.50 -14.67
N GLU A 521 14.29 -1.45 -15.78
CA GLU A 521 14.31 -0.35 -16.76
C GLU A 521 13.62 0.92 -16.22
N ASN A 522 12.62 0.79 -15.36
CA ASN A 522 11.79 1.89 -14.85
C ASN A 522 12.40 2.62 -13.62
N LYS A 523 13.72 2.56 -13.44
CA LYS A 523 14.38 3.27 -12.33
C LYS A 523 14.05 4.77 -12.38
N PRO A 524 13.65 5.39 -11.26
CA PRO A 524 13.43 6.82 -11.22
C PRO A 524 14.75 7.55 -11.56
N ASP A 525 14.69 8.50 -12.50
CA ASP A 525 15.84 9.31 -12.95
C ASP A 525 16.51 10.10 -11.80
N GLU A 526 15.89 10.14 -10.61
CA GLU A 526 16.41 10.82 -9.42
C GLU A 526 17.67 10.16 -8.82
N ASP A 527 17.99 8.90 -9.15
CA ASP A 527 19.24 8.25 -8.73
C ASP A 527 20.47 8.69 -9.56
N HIS A 528 20.28 9.49 -10.63
CA HIS A 528 21.38 9.99 -11.47
C HIS A 528 21.99 11.34 -11.03
N GLU A 529 21.47 12.00 -10.00
CA GLU A 529 21.99 13.32 -9.54
C GLU A 529 22.66 13.32 -8.16
N GLN A 530 23.07 12.16 -7.63
CA GLN A 530 24.12 12.12 -6.61
C GLN A 530 25.45 11.70 -7.22
N THR A 531 25.91 12.45 -8.22
CA THR A 531 27.36 12.54 -8.47
C THR A 531 28.00 13.03 -7.18
N LEU A 532 28.63 12.10 -6.45
CA LEU A 532 29.65 12.39 -5.46
C LEU A 532 30.62 13.37 -6.11
N THR A 533 30.46 14.65 -5.80
CA THR A 533 31.35 15.70 -6.26
C THR A 533 32.71 15.35 -5.69
N VAL A 534 33.62 14.90 -6.55
CA VAL A 534 35.03 14.73 -6.21
C VAL A 534 35.49 16.07 -5.68
N ILE A 535 35.71 16.16 -4.38
CA ILE A 535 36.19 17.37 -3.72
C ILE A 535 37.55 17.66 -4.35
N GLN A 536 37.64 18.70 -5.18
CA GLN A 536 38.94 19.25 -5.55
C GLN A 536 39.60 19.69 -4.24
N ILE A 537 40.76 19.12 -3.94
CA ILE A 537 41.56 19.48 -2.76
C ILE A 537 42.12 20.87 -3.03
N GLU A 538 41.36 21.91 -2.67
CA GLU A 538 41.85 23.28 -2.62
C GLU A 538 42.49 23.55 -1.26
N ARG A 539 43.71 24.09 -1.29
CA ARG A 539 44.40 24.57 -0.09
C ARG A 539 43.60 25.71 0.52
N ARG A 540 43.34 25.66 1.83
CA ARG A 540 42.44 26.58 2.55
C ARG A 540 43.14 27.83 3.11
N VAL A 541 44.47 27.82 3.17
CA VAL A 541 45.32 28.89 3.76
C VAL A 541 46.60 29.04 2.93
N SER A 542 47.19 30.24 2.93
CA SER A 542 48.49 30.50 2.29
C SER A 542 49.64 29.75 2.99
N GLU A 543 50.73 29.48 2.27
CA GLU A 543 51.91 28.82 2.86
C GLU A 543 52.55 29.67 3.96
N ASP A 544 52.53 30.99 3.81
CA ASP A 544 53.08 31.93 4.79
C ASP A 544 52.27 31.93 6.10
N ASP A 545 50.94 31.97 6.02
CA ASP A 545 50.06 31.89 7.18
C ASP A 545 50.15 30.54 7.89
N GLU A 546 50.27 29.45 7.13
CA GLU A 546 50.52 28.12 7.67
C GLU A 546 51.86 28.07 8.41
N MET A 547 52.94 28.59 7.84
CA MET A 547 54.23 28.64 8.52
C MET A 547 54.15 29.46 9.82
N ILE A 548 53.48 30.61 9.81
CA ILE A 548 53.27 31.43 11.01
C ILE A 548 52.54 30.64 12.09
N PHE A 549 51.51 29.87 11.71
CA PHE A 549 50.69 29.08 12.62
C PHE A 549 51.44 27.86 13.18
N ILE A 550 52.15 27.12 12.33
CA ILE A 550 52.92 25.94 12.72
C ILE A 550 54.15 26.32 13.56
N ASN A 551 54.82 27.43 13.26
CA ASN A 551 55.93 27.92 14.09
C ASN A 551 55.44 28.31 15.50
N ALA A 552 54.26 28.92 15.62
CA ALA A 552 53.66 29.22 16.93
C ALA A 552 53.33 27.96 17.74
N LEU A 553 52.89 26.87 17.09
CA LEU A 553 52.68 25.57 17.73
C LEU A 553 54.01 24.93 18.18
N ARG A 554 55.06 25.02 17.36
CA ARG A 554 56.40 24.51 17.68
C ARG A 554 57.05 25.26 18.84
N GLU A 555 56.92 26.59 18.87
CA GLU A 555 57.39 27.44 19.98
C GLU A 555 56.75 27.05 21.33
N LYS A 556 55.51 26.55 21.30
CA LYS A 556 54.77 26.08 22.47
C LYS A 556 54.90 24.59 22.74
N ALA A 557 55.81 23.90 22.04
CA ALA A 557 56.05 22.47 22.17
C ALA A 557 54.75 21.63 22.06
N ALA A 558 53.85 22.01 21.13
CA ALA A 558 52.62 21.27 20.89
C ALA A 558 52.93 19.83 20.40
N PRO A 559 52.07 18.84 20.72
CA PRO A 559 52.25 17.46 20.23
C PRO A 559 52.32 17.41 18.71
N GLN A 560 53.16 16.52 18.17
CA GLN A 560 53.36 16.37 16.73
C GLN A 560 52.05 16.04 15.99
N SER A 561 51.14 15.27 16.61
CA SER A 561 49.80 14.99 16.08
C SER A 561 48.95 16.25 15.87
N VAL A 562 49.07 17.25 16.74
CA VAL A 562 48.35 18.54 16.63
C VAL A 562 48.89 19.37 15.47
N ILE A 563 50.21 19.32 15.24
CA ILE A 563 50.87 20.00 14.11
C ILE A 563 50.40 19.38 12.79
N GLU A 564 50.46 18.05 12.66
CA GLU A 564 50.00 17.31 11.48
C GLU A 564 48.52 17.53 11.20
N ASP A 565 47.70 17.57 12.25
CA ASP A 565 46.28 17.86 12.17
C ASP A 565 46.00 19.25 11.59
N CYS A 566 46.74 20.28 12.03
CA CYS A 566 46.59 21.63 11.51
C CYS A 566 47.05 21.73 10.05
N GLN A 567 48.16 21.06 9.69
CA GLN A 567 48.65 21.00 8.31
C GLN A 567 47.66 20.28 7.37
N ALA A 568 47.04 19.19 7.83
CA ALA A 568 46.01 18.48 7.07
C ALA A 568 44.72 19.31 6.89
N ILE A 569 44.39 20.17 7.85
CA ILE A 569 43.26 21.11 7.75
C ILE A 569 43.57 22.23 6.75
N PHE A 570 44.78 22.81 6.79
CA PHE A 570 45.20 23.89 5.89
C PHE A 570 45.38 23.42 4.44
N SER A 571 45.88 22.21 4.23
CA SER A 571 45.98 21.59 2.90
C SER A 571 44.65 21.13 2.31
N GLY A 572 43.56 21.20 3.08
CA GLY A 572 42.23 20.80 2.63
C GLY A 572 41.98 19.28 2.63
N ILE A 573 42.97 18.48 3.04
CA ILE A 573 42.93 17.00 3.10
C ILE A 573 41.97 16.53 4.19
N ARG A 574 41.95 17.21 5.35
CA ARG A 574 41.08 16.87 6.47
C ARG A 574 39.77 17.66 6.44
N ALA A 575 38.67 17.04 6.87
CA ALA A 575 37.37 17.70 7.06
C ALA A 575 37.46 18.89 8.03
N ILE A 576 36.53 19.84 7.93
CA ILE A 576 36.48 21.01 8.81
C ILE A 576 36.17 20.55 10.25
N PRO A 577 37.04 20.83 11.24
CA PRO A 577 36.84 20.42 12.63
C PRO A 577 35.65 21.14 13.27
N ASP A 578 35.04 20.50 14.27
CA ASP A 578 33.95 21.11 15.05
C ASP A 578 34.46 22.19 16.03
N LYS A 579 33.55 22.93 16.68
CA LYS A 579 33.93 24.01 17.61
C LYS A 579 34.76 23.52 18.81
N LYS A 580 34.56 22.28 19.25
CA LYS A 580 35.24 21.69 20.41
C LYS A 580 36.67 21.32 20.04
N GLU A 581 36.84 20.72 18.87
CA GLU A 581 38.15 20.42 18.27
C GLU A 581 38.95 21.68 17.96
N VAL A 582 38.32 22.70 17.37
CA VAL A 582 38.98 24.00 17.13
C VAL A 582 39.45 24.62 18.46
N GLY A 583 38.65 24.54 19.51
CA GLY A 583 39.05 24.99 20.85
C GLY A 583 40.28 24.25 21.39
N HIS A 584 40.35 22.94 21.18
CA HIS A 584 41.51 22.11 21.55
C HIS A 584 42.76 22.41 20.73
N LEU A 585 42.64 22.65 19.42
CA LEU A 585 43.78 23.04 18.59
C LEU A 585 44.31 24.42 19.00
N LEU A 586 43.43 25.38 19.26
CA LEU A 586 43.80 26.73 19.68
C LEU A 586 44.36 26.79 21.10
N SER A 587 44.09 25.81 21.97
CA SER A 587 44.65 25.78 23.34
C SER A 587 46.15 25.48 23.38
N HIS A 588 46.72 24.99 22.28
CA HIS A 588 48.16 24.73 22.13
C HIS A 588 48.94 25.93 21.57
N LEU A 589 48.27 27.05 21.31
CA LEU A 589 48.88 28.29 20.85
C LEU A 589 49.20 29.25 22.02
N PRO A 590 50.05 30.27 21.81
CA PRO A 590 50.32 31.29 22.82
C PRO A 590 49.03 31.94 23.34
N SER A 591 48.84 31.98 24.65
CA SER A 591 47.54 32.38 25.21
C SER A 591 47.26 33.88 24.98
N ARG A 592 45.97 34.26 25.03
CA ARG A 592 45.56 35.69 24.97
C ARG A 592 46.23 36.57 26.03
N ALA A 593 46.60 35.99 27.18
CA ALA A 593 47.26 36.70 28.27
C ALA A 593 48.74 36.99 27.97
N GLU A 594 49.38 36.17 27.13
CA GLU A 594 50.79 36.34 26.77
C GLU A 594 50.97 37.36 25.64
N ASN A 595 50.16 37.26 24.57
CA ASN A 595 50.19 38.22 23.45
C ASN A 595 48.85 38.24 22.72
N LYS A 596 48.03 39.25 23.04
CA LYS A 596 46.67 39.41 22.53
C LYS A 596 46.62 39.58 21.01
N GLU A 597 47.56 40.34 20.44
CA GLU A 597 47.64 40.61 18.99
C GLU A 597 48.01 39.33 18.22
N ARG A 598 49.03 38.61 18.70
CA ARG A 598 49.51 37.37 18.08
C ARG A 598 48.46 36.27 18.15
N TYR A 599 47.76 36.10 19.28
CA TYR A 599 46.66 35.14 19.38
C TYR A 599 45.51 35.49 18.42
N LYS A 600 45.18 36.78 18.27
CA LYS A 600 44.13 37.23 17.36
C LYS A 600 44.47 36.90 15.90
N GLN A 601 45.73 37.08 15.50
CA GLN A 601 46.23 36.71 14.17
C GLN A 601 46.13 35.20 13.94
N LEU A 602 46.65 34.38 14.87
CA LEU A 602 46.63 32.92 14.75
C LEU A 602 45.20 32.37 14.74
N ALA A 603 44.33 32.86 15.63
CA ALA A 603 42.92 32.47 15.63
C ALA A 603 42.21 32.88 14.33
N ALA A 604 42.59 34.00 13.70
CA ALA A 604 42.05 34.41 12.41
C ALA A 604 42.49 33.48 11.27
N ILE A 605 43.75 33.02 11.26
CA ILE A 605 44.25 32.02 10.30
C ILE A 605 43.42 30.73 10.38
N MET A 606 43.23 30.20 11.60
CA MET A 606 42.39 29.01 11.80
C MET A 606 40.92 29.26 11.41
N THR A 607 40.38 30.44 11.72
CA THR A 607 39.00 30.81 11.37
C THR A 607 38.81 30.90 9.85
N ASN A 608 39.81 31.41 9.12
CA ASN A 608 39.79 31.48 7.66
C ASN A 608 39.87 30.08 7.05
N ALA A 609 40.71 29.19 7.60
CA ALA A 609 40.83 27.80 7.16
C ALA A 609 39.54 26.98 7.26
N ILE A 610 38.67 27.32 8.22
CA ILE A 610 37.41 26.61 8.49
C ILE A 610 36.18 27.33 7.92
N LYS A 611 36.37 28.51 7.30
CA LYS A 611 35.27 29.28 6.73
C LYS A 611 34.82 28.60 5.43
N LYS A 612 33.65 27.95 5.43
CA LYS A 612 33.06 27.38 4.21
C LYS A 612 32.97 28.46 3.12
N PRO A 613 33.19 28.13 1.82
CA PRO A 613 32.84 29.04 0.74
C PRO A 613 31.34 29.36 0.86
N SER A 614 31.01 30.60 1.21
CA SER A 614 29.62 31.02 1.26
C SER A 614 29.18 31.32 -0.15
N THR A 615 28.34 30.47 -0.73
CA THR A 615 27.46 30.89 -1.83
C THR A 615 26.80 32.19 -1.43
N THR A 616 26.96 33.22 -2.25
CA THR A 616 26.44 34.56 -1.95
C THR A 616 24.91 34.52 -1.90
N ALA A 617 24.29 35.47 -1.19
CA ALA A 617 22.83 35.54 -1.13
C ALA A 617 22.21 35.66 -2.54
N GLU A 618 22.89 36.38 -3.44
CA GLU A 618 22.50 36.55 -4.85
C GLU A 618 22.58 35.24 -5.64
N GLU A 619 23.63 34.42 -5.49
CA GLU A 619 23.71 33.11 -6.15
C GLU A 619 22.64 32.13 -5.64
N ARG A 620 22.28 32.21 -4.35
CA ARG A 620 21.19 31.40 -3.78
C ARG A 620 19.82 31.84 -4.28
N ILE A 621 19.60 33.15 -4.43
CA ILE A 621 18.36 33.69 -4.99
C ILE A 621 18.27 33.32 -6.47
N LYS A 622 19.33 33.52 -7.25
CA LYS A 622 19.39 33.17 -8.67
C LYS A 622 19.19 31.67 -8.91
N LYS A 623 19.79 30.80 -8.08
CA LYS A 623 19.56 29.35 -8.17
C LYS A 623 18.11 28.97 -7.85
N ARG A 624 17.50 29.61 -6.85
CA ARG A 624 16.08 29.42 -6.52
C ARG A 624 15.15 29.91 -7.63
N GLU A 625 15.46 31.06 -8.24
CA GLU A 625 14.72 31.60 -9.39
C GLU A 625 14.83 30.66 -10.60
N GLN A 626 16.04 30.16 -10.91
CA GLN A 626 16.24 29.18 -11.96
C GLN A 626 15.50 27.85 -11.69
N GLU A 627 15.53 27.36 -10.46
CA GLU A 627 14.77 26.17 -10.05
C GLU A 627 13.26 26.39 -10.14
N GLN A 628 12.79 27.60 -9.81
CA GLN A 628 11.38 27.97 -9.89
C GLN A 628 10.91 28.12 -11.34
N GLU A 629 11.65 28.84 -12.19
CA GLU A 629 11.37 28.95 -13.62
C GLU A 629 11.39 27.58 -14.31
N ALA A 630 12.37 26.73 -13.98
CA ALA A 630 12.44 25.37 -14.51
C ALA A 630 11.24 24.52 -14.06
N ARG A 631 10.79 24.68 -12.81
CA ARG A 631 9.59 24.01 -12.28
C ARG A 631 8.33 24.49 -12.98
N GLU A 632 8.15 25.80 -13.13
CA GLU A 632 6.99 26.42 -13.80
C GLU A 632 6.94 25.98 -15.27
N ARG A 633 8.10 25.94 -15.95
CA ARG A 633 8.19 25.45 -17.33
C ARG A 633 7.79 23.97 -17.45
N ARG A 634 8.32 23.09 -16.59
CA ARG A 634 7.94 21.67 -16.55
C ARG A 634 6.45 21.49 -16.27
N GLU A 635 5.88 22.31 -15.39
CA GLU A 635 4.47 22.25 -15.05
C GLU A 635 3.57 22.73 -16.19
N LEU A 636 3.99 23.76 -16.93
CA LEU A 636 3.30 24.26 -18.11
C LEU A 636 3.35 23.25 -19.27
N GLU A 637 4.53 22.68 -19.54
CA GLU A 637 4.70 21.60 -20.53
C GLU A 637 3.83 20.38 -20.19
N ARG A 638 3.77 20.00 -18.91
CA ARG A 638 2.86 18.95 -18.43
C ARG A 638 1.41 19.31 -18.71
N GLN A 639 0.97 20.51 -18.30
CA GLN A 639 -0.42 20.95 -18.47
C GLN A 639 -0.87 20.96 -19.94
N GLN A 640 0.04 21.28 -20.87
CA GLN A 640 -0.25 21.23 -22.31
C GLN A 640 -0.49 19.82 -22.85
N GLN A 641 0.04 18.79 -22.21
CA GLN A 641 -0.14 17.38 -22.62
C GLN A 641 -1.47 16.79 -22.12
N LEU A 642 -2.06 17.36 -21.06
CA LEU A 642 -3.24 16.84 -20.40
C LEU A 642 -4.51 17.06 -21.23
N LYS A 643 -5.29 16.00 -21.47
CA LYS A 643 -6.53 16.04 -22.27
C LYS A 643 -7.70 15.45 -21.48
N GLY A 644 -8.91 15.99 -21.68
CA GLY A 644 -10.15 15.48 -21.06
C GLY A 644 -10.19 15.60 -19.53
N LEU A 645 -11.11 14.88 -18.87
CA LEU A 645 -11.28 14.88 -17.41
C LEU A 645 -11.35 16.30 -16.82
N ASN A 646 -12.13 17.16 -17.49
CA ASN A 646 -12.08 18.60 -17.26
C ASN A 646 -12.65 18.97 -15.89
N HIS A 647 -13.71 18.30 -15.45
CA HIS A 647 -14.41 18.62 -14.21
C HIS A 647 -13.61 18.16 -12.98
N ILE A 648 -12.92 17.02 -13.09
CA ILE A 648 -11.94 16.54 -12.11
C ILE A 648 -10.79 17.54 -11.95
N ARG A 649 -10.21 18.00 -13.07
CA ARG A 649 -9.12 19.00 -13.04
C ARG A 649 -9.61 20.33 -12.47
N GLU A 650 -10.80 20.76 -12.85
CA GLU A 650 -11.41 21.98 -12.32
C GLU A 650 -11.60 21.88 -10.80
N PHE A 651 -12.16 20.78 -10.30
CA PHE A 651 -12.40 20.58 -8.88
C PHE A 651 -11.10 20.46 -8.09
N ALA A 652 -10.11 19.72 -8.59
CA ALA A 652 -8.77 19.65 -7.99
C ALA A 652 -8.11 21.03 -7.90
N ALA A 653 -8.25 21.87 -8.94
CA ALA A 653 -7.76 23.23 -8.92
C ALA A 653 -8.47 24.11 -7.88
N ARG A 654 -9.77 23.87 -7.60
CA ARG A 654 -10.49 24.55 -6.52
C ARG A 654 -9.92 24.20 -5.15
N LEU A 655 -9.54 22.94 -4.92
CA LEU A 655 -8.93 22.46 -3.66
C LEU A 655 -7.50 22.99 -3.44
N HIS A 656 -6.76 23.31 -4.50
CA HIS A 656 -5.42 23.90 -4.41
C HIS A 656 -5.40 25.43 -4.26
N LYS A 657 -6.56 26.11 -4.34
CA LYS A 657 -6.61 27.56 -4.14
C LYS A 657 -6.23 27.91 -2.70
N SER A 658 -5.62 29.08 -2.53
CA SER A 658 -5.26 29.59 -1.21
C SER A 658 -6.49 29.70 -0.32
N SER A 659 -6.43 29.10 0.88
CA SER A 659 -7.57 29.05 1.77
C SER A 659 -8.04 30.42 2.23
N GLU A 660 -9.35 30.63 2.15
CA GLU A 660 -9.99 31.83 2.66
C GLU A 660 -10.22 31.73 4.17
N ARG A 661 -9.71 32.71 4.94
CA ARG A 661 -9.76 32.70 6.42
C ARG A 661 -11.18 32.51 6.99
N GLN A 662 -12.19 33.03 6.31
CA GLN A 662 -13.61 32.95 6.71
C GLN A 662 -14.20 31.53 6.64
N HIS A 663 -13.61 30.66 5.82
CA HIS A 663 -14.07 29.30 5.58
C HIS A 663 -13.29 28.24 6.36
N LEU A 664 -12.26 28.65 7.11
CA LEU A 664 -11.52 27.77 8.01
C LEU A 664 -12.43 27.23 9.13
N LEU A 665 -12.18 25.98 9.53
CA LEU A 665 -12.86 25.33 10.63
C LEU A 665 -12.40 25.89 11.98
N ASN A 666 -13.30 26.60 12.67
CA ASN A 666 -13.11 26.90 14.09
C ASN A 666 -13.45 25.67 14.97
N PRO A 667 -13.06 25.66 16.26
CA PRO A 667 -13.28 24.51 17.14
C PRO A 667 -14.74 24.03 17.18
N LYS A 668 -15.69 24.96 17.29
CA LYS A 668 -17.14 24.65 17.31
C LYS A 668 -17.59 23.97 16.02
N LYS A 669 -17.23 24.51 14.85
CA LYS A 669 -17.56 23.92 13.54
C LYS A 669 -16.93 22.53 13.38
N ARG A 670 -15.71 22.32 13.88
CA ARG A 670 -15.02 21.01 13.84
C ARG A 670 -15.73 19.97 14.71
N VAL A 671 -16.12 20.33 15.93
CA VAL A 671 -16.89 19.44 16.83
C VAL A 671 -18.23 19.08 16.21
N GLN A 672 -18.95 20.05 15.64
CA GLN A 672 -20.22 19.79 14.96
C GLN A 672 -20.04 18.87 13.74
N ALA A 673 -19.01 19.10 12.92
CA ALA A 673 -18.70 18.25 11.76
C ALA A 673 -18.48 16.78 12.17
N ALA A 674 -17.70 16.56 13.23
CA ALA A 674 -17.45 15.22 13.77
C ALA A 674 -18.73 14.56 14.31
N PHE A 675 -19.59 15.35 14.97
CA PHE A 675 -20.87 14.86 15.49
C PHE A 675 -21.85 14.50 14.37
N ASP A 676 -21.98 15.35 13.35
CA ASP A 676 -22.83 15.12 12.17
C ASP A 676 -22.40 13.82 11.47
N ALA A 677 -21.10 13.57 11.34
CA ALA A 677 -20.59 12.35 10.74
C ALA A 677 -21.04 11.08 11.51
N LEU A 678 -20.92 11.06 12.85
CA LEU A 678 -21.42 9.93 13.65
C LEU A 678 -22.95 9.77 13.57
N LEU A 679 -23.69 10.89 13.56
CA LEU A 679 -25.14 10.86 13.40
C LEU A 679 -25.56 10.27 12.05
N ASN A 680 -24.85 10.62 10.97
CA ASN A 680 -25.11 10.06 9.64
C ASN A 680 -24.96 8.54 9.61
N ILE A 681 -23.92 7.98 10.25
CA ILE A 681 -23.74 6.52 10.33
C ILE A 681 -24.97 5.87 10.98
N LYS A 682 -25.40 6.40 12.13
CA LYS A 682 -26.59 5.89 12.84
C LYS A 682 -27.84 6.02 11.98
N GLN A 683 -28.04 7.19 11.35
CA GLN A 683 -29.19 7.47 10.51
C GLN A 683 -29.27 6.53 9.31
N PHE A 684 -28.17 6.27 8.62
CA PHE A 684 -28.14 5.35 7.47
C PHE A 684 -28.47 3.90 7.86
N LEU A 685 -28.01 3.43 9.03
CA LEU A 685 -28.37 2.10 9.52
C LEU A 685 -29.82 1.99 10.01
N VAL A 686 -30.42 3.11 10.45
CA VAL A 686 -31.86 3.19 10.74
C VAL A 686 -32.67 3.18 9.44
N GLU A 687 -32.25 3.92 8.42
CA GLU A 687 -32.88 3.95 7.09
C GLU A 687 -32.82 2.58 6.39
N ASP A 688 -31.71 1.85 6.52
CA ASP A 688 -31.55 0.46 6.04
C ASP A 688 -32.32 -0.57 6.89
N LYS A 689 -32.92 -0.12 8.01
CA LYS A 689 -33.66 -0.96 8.97
C LYS A 689 -32.79 -2.03 9.63
N TYR A 690 -31.48 -1.84 9.69
CA TYR A 690 -30.61 -2.67 10.52
C TYR A 690 -30.77 -2.27 12.00
N ILE A 691 -30.73 -0.97 12.30
CA ILE A 691 -31.05 -0.45 13.64
C ILE A 691 -32.53 -0.11 13.72
N ILE A 692 -33.22 -0.73 14.68
CA ILE A 692 -34.63 -0.47 14.97
C ILE A 692 -34.73 0.26 16.31
N ALA A 693 -35.18 1.52 16.29
CA ALA A 693 -35.13 2.42 17.45
C ALA A 693 -35.79 1.88 18.73
N ASN A 694 -36.77 0.97 18.60
CA ASN A 694 -37.53 0.42 19.72
C ASN A 694 -36.89 -0.83 20.35
N LEU A 695 -35.73 -1.29 19.87
CA LEU A 695 -35.04 -2.47 20.39
C LEU A 695 -33.83 -2.09 21.25
N PRO A 696 -33.53 -2.83 22.34
CA PRO A 696 -32.50 -2.45 23.31
C PRO A 696 -31.09 -2.91 22.95
N TYR A 697 -30.86 -3.41 21.72
CA TYR A 697 -29.58 -4.00 21.33
C TYR A 697 -28.50 -2.94 21.13
N GLN A 698 -27.28 -3.24 21.59
CA GLN A 698 -26.13 -2.32 21.56
C GLN A 698 -24.88 -2.94 20.93
N THR A 699 -24.81 -4.27 20.81
CA THR A 699 -23.65 -4.96 20.23
C THR A 699 -23.97 -5.56 18.88
N ILE A 700 -22.94 -5.77 18.04
CA ILE A 700 -23.11 -6.40 16.73
C ILE A 700 -23.68 -7.81 16.87
N GLN A 701 -23.29 -8.57 17.90
CA GLN A 701 -23.78 -9.92 18.12
C GLN A 701 -25.29 -9.95 18.42
N GLN A 702 -25.79 -8.97 19.20
CA GLN A 702 -27.22 -8.85 19.50
C GLN A 702 -28.02 -8.50 18.26
N TRP A 703 -27.55 -7.52 17.48
CA TRP A 703 -28.20 -7.10 16.24
C TRP A 703 -28.18 -8.21 15.18
N ASP A 704 -27.04 -8.84 14.94
CA ASP A 704 -26.92 -9.93 13.97
C ASP A 704 -27.78 -11.14 14.38
N ALA A 705 -27.80 -11.52 15.66
CA ALA A 705 -28.67 -12.59 16.14
C ALA A 705 -30.16 -12.28 15.90
N TYR A 706 -30.59 -11.04 16.14
CA TYR A 706 -31.95 -10.62 15.83
C TYR A 706 -32.26 -10.72 14.33
N HIS A 707 -31.40 -10.19 13.46
CA HIS A 707 -31.64 -10.24 12.01
C HIS A 707 -31.62 -11.66 11.47
N LEU A 708 -30.67 -12.49 11.88
CA LEU A 708 -30.57 -13.89 11.45
C LEU A 708 -31.79 -14.71 11.89
N THR A 709 -32.29 -14.51 13.11
CA THR A 709 -33.53 -15.18 13.58
C THR A 709 -34.79 -14.73 12.83
N HIS A 710 -34.76 -13.54 12.23
CA HIS A 710 -35.85 -13.00 11.42
C HIS A 710 -35.59 -13.14 9.91
N SER A 711 -34.77 -14.13 9.50
CA SER A 711 -34.45 -14.44 8.09
C SER A 711 -33.87 -13.25 7.31
N SER A 712 -33.13 -12.39 8.00
CA SER A 712 -32.44 -11.25 7.43
C SER A 712 -30.92 -11.44 7.51
N LEU A 713 -30.19 -10.56 6.81
CA LEU A 713 -28.73 -10.62 6.70
C LEU A 713 -28.04 -9.98 7.91
N SER A 714 -26.86 -10.50 8.29
CA SER A 714 -25.96 -9.83 9.23
C SER A 714 -25.48 -8.48 8.68
N LEU A 715 -24.92 -7.62 9.53
CA LEU A 715 -24.41 -6.32 9.07
C LEU A 715 -23.35 -6.49 7.97
N SER A 716 -22.42 -7.44 8.14
CA SER A 716 -21.36 -7.66 7.15
C SER A 716 -21.92 -7.99 5.77
N GLN A 717 -22.92 -8.87 5.72
CA GLN A 717 -23.59 -9.31 4.50
C GLN A 717 -24.44 -8.19 3.87
N ARG A 718 -25.05 -7.33 4.69
CA ARG A 718 -25.81 -6.16 4.21
C ARG A 718 -24.90 -5.12 3.57
N LEU A 719 -23.79 -4.81 4.23
CA LEU A 719 -22.81 -3.84 3.72
C LEU A 719 -22.20 -4.33 2.40
N GLU A 720 -21.94 -5.64 2.27
CA GLU A 720 -21.46 -6.22 1.02
C GLU A 720 -22.54 -6.17 -0.09
N ALA A 721 -23.79 -6.47 0.24
CA ALA A 721 -24.90 -6.43 -0.72
C ALA A 721 -25.32 -5.01 -1.13
N ASN A 722 -25.00 -3.98 -0.32
CA ASN A 722 -25.39 -2.59 -0.54
C ASN A 722 -24.16 -1.65 -0.52
N PRO A 723 -23.47 -1.49 -1.66
CA PRO A 723 -22.28 -0.63 -1.76
C PRO A 723 -22.54 0.83 -1.40
N GLU A 724 -23.73 1.38 -1.71
CA GLU A 724 -24.09 2.76 -1.33
C GLU A 724 -24.06 2.94 0.18
N LEU A 725 -24.66 2.01 0.93
CA LEU A 725 -24.67 2.03 2.38
C LEU A 725 -23.26 1.90 2.96
N ASN A 726 -22.49 0.92 2.47
CA ASN A 726 -21.13 0.67 2.95
C ASN A 726 -20.21 1.87 2.71
N ASP A 727 -20.18 2.37 1.47
CA ASP A 727 -19.33 3.49 1.08
C ASP A 727 -19.71 4.76 1.87
N ALA A 728 -21.00 5.02 2.10
CA ALA A 728 -21.47 6.15 2.91
C ALA A 728 -21.08 6.05 4.39
N ILE A 729 -21.15 4.86 4.99
CA ILE A 729 -20.74 4.62 6.38
C ILE A 729 -19.22 4.75 6.53
N GLU A 730 -18.44 4.15 5.63
CA GLU A 730 -16.98 4.25 5.65
C GLU A 730 -16.52 5.72 5.57
N TYR A 731 -17.12 6.52 4.67
CA TYR A 731 -16.81 7.95 4.56
C TYR A 731 -17.06 8.69 5.87
N ASN A 732 -18.24 8.53 6.48
CA ASN A 732 -18.56 9.25 7.71
C ASN A 732 -17.71 8.78 8.89
N ALA A 733 -17.38 7.49 8.96
CA ALA A 733 -16.45 6.97 9.96
C ALA A 733 -15.06 7.60 9.81
N ALA A 734 -14.52 7.66 8.58
CA ALA A 734 -13.24 8.30 8.30
C ALA A 734 -13.25 9.79 8.67
N GLN A 735 -14.28 10.54 8.30
CA GLN A 735 -14.40 11.97 8.62
C GLN A 735 -14.46 12.25 10.14
N PHE A 736 -15.24 11.47 10.89
CA PHE A 736 -15.27 11.58 12.35
C PHE A 736 -13.88 11.38 12.95
N LEU A 737 -13.21 10.29 12.55
CA LEU A 737 -11.90 9.92 13.09
C LEU A 737 -10.81 10.92 12.70
N GLN A 738 -10.91 11.52 11.52
CA GLN A 738 -10.00 12.59 11.09
C GLN A 738 -10.15 13.84 11.97
N HIS A 739 -11.38 14.29 12.23
CA HIS A 739 -11.60 15.44 13.12
C HIS A 739 -11.20 15.15 14.58
N LEU A 740 -11.34 13.89 15.02
CA LEU A 740 -10.99 13.48 16.38
C LEU A 740 -9.52 13.71 16.72
N ASP A 741 -8.61 13.63 15.74
CA ASP A 741 -7.17 13.88 15.93
C ASP A 741 -6.87 15.24 16.56
N THR A 742 -7.64 16.27 16.20
CA THR A 742 -7.52 17.61 16.80
C THR A 742 -8.43 17.78 18.01
N ILE A 743 -9.66 17.26 17.96
CA ILE A 743 -10.65 17.48 19.03
C ILE A 743 -10.16 16.91 20.37
N ARG A 744 -9.40 15.81 20.36
CA ARG A 744 -8.80 15.23 21.57
C ARG A 744 -7.89 16.19 22.35
N GLU A 745 -7.40 17.25 21.70
CA GLU A 745 -6.53 18.26 22.31
C GLU A 745 -7.33 19.40 22.97
N TYR A 746 -8.65 19.45 22.76
CA TYR A 746 -9.52 20.44 23.38
C TYR A 746 -9.79 20.11 24.85
N SER A 747 -9.93 21.14 25.69
CA SER A 747 -10.27 20.97 27.12
C SER A 747 -11.55 20.16 27.33
N ALA A 748 -12.55 20.36 26.45
CA ALA A 748 -13.81 19.63 26.51
C ALA A 748 -13.67 18.12 26.30
N ALA A 749 -12.64 17.67 25.56
CA ALA A 749 -12.38 16.25 25.34
C ALA A 749 -11.82 15.53 26.58
N ALA A 750 -11.35 16.26 27.59
CA ALA A 750 -10.88 15.68 28.86
C ALA A 750 -11.98 14.89 29.61
N LYS A 751 -13.26 15.16 29.32
CA LYS A 751 -14.41 14.44 29.90
C LYS A 751 -14.72 13.12 29.20
N CYS A 752 -14.03 12.80 28.10
CA CYS A 752 -14.30 11.63 27.26
C CYS A 752 -13.22 10.56 27.42
N GLN A 753 -13.10 10.01 28.63
CA GLN A 753 -12.02 9.10 28.95
C GLN A 753 -12.06 7.80 28.13
N ARG A 754 -13.22 7.30 27.69
CA ARG A 754 -13.26 6.08 26.85
C ARG A 754 -12.74 6.36 25.45
N ILE A 755 -13.11 7.48 24.83
CA ILE A 755 -12.54 7.95 23.55
C ILE A 755 -11.02 8.15 23.67
N LEU A 756 -10.55 8.80 24.73
CA LEU A 756 -9.11 9.02 24.94
C LEU A 756 -8.35 7.71 25.14
N ASN A 757 -8.89 6.79 25.94
CA ASN A 757 -8.28 5.48 26.19
C ASN A 757 -8.29 4.58 24.94
N SER A 758 -9.29 4.69 24.07
CA SER A 758 -9.43 3.92 22.83
C SER A 758 -8.84 4.61 21.60
N TYR A 759 -8.27 5.81 21.73
CA TYR A 759 -7.80 6.61 20.60
C TYR A 759 -6.79 5.87 19.71
N GLY A 760 -5.90 5.06 20.30
CA GLY A 760 -4.96 4.25 19.53
C GLY A 760 -5.62 3.20 18.63
N GLU A 761 -6.75 2.62 19.06
CA GLU A 761 -7.59 1.71 18.27
C GLU A 761 -8.36 2.47 17.18
N LEU A 762 -8.98 3.60 17.55
CA LEU A 762 -9.74 4.46 16.62
C LEU A 762 -8.86 5.01 15.49
N ARG A 763 -7.64 5.45 15.80
CA ARG A 763 -6.67 5.92 14.80
C ARG A 763 -6.22 4.81 13.85
N ARG A 764 -6.01 3.59 14.36
CA ARG A 764 -5.71 2.42 13.52
C ARG A 764 -6.86 2.09 12.60
N PHE A 765 -8.08 2.13 13.11
CA PHE A 765 -9.27 1.91 12.30
C PHE A 765 -9.40 2.94 11.18
N ARG A 766 -9.16 4.24 11.44
CA ARG A 766 -9.11 5.25 10.38
C ARG A 766 -8.08 4.91 9.31
N ASN A 767 -6.85 4.59 9.72
CA ASN A 767 -5.79 4.23 8.77
C ASN A 767 -6.17 2.99 7.94
N TYR A 768 -6.88 2.02 8.53
CA TYR A 768 -7.40 0.86 7.82
C TYR A 768 -8.50 1.22 6.83
N LEU A 769 -9.43 2.12 7.19
CA LEU A 769 -10.45 2.60 6.25
C LEU A 769 -9.81 3.34 5.07
N GLU A 770 -8.84 4.21 5.32
CA GLU A 770 -8.17 5.01 4.28
C GLU A 770 -7.27 4.16 3.40
N HIS A 771 -6.39 3.34 3.99
CA HIS A 771 -5.29 2.70 3.25
C HIS A 771 -5.43 1.17 3.11
N GLY A 772 -6.41 0.55 3.78
CA GLY A 772 -6.48 -0.90 3.93
C GLY A 772 -5.33 -1.47 4.78
N ASN A 773 -5.19 -2.79 4.77
CA ASN A 773 -4.01 -3.48 5.26
C ASN A 773 -3.72 -4.68 4.36
N PRO A 774 -2.75 -4.57 3.43
CA PRO A 774 -2.40 -5.65 2.50
C PRO A 774 -2.11 -6.98 3.22
N LEU A 775 -1.55 -6.94 4.42
CA LEU A 775 -1.22 -8.16 5.18
C LEU A 775 -2.46 -8.90 5.68
N TYR A 776 -3.60 -8.22 5.92
CA TYR A 776 -4.82 -8.83 6.49
C TYR A 776 -6.00 -8.86 5.51
N ASP A 777 -5.96 -8.04 4.47
CA ASP A 777 -7.00 -7.98 3.43
C ASP A 777 -6.96 -9.20 2.51
N HIS A 778 -5.78 -9.82 2.31
CA HIS A 778 -5.68 -11.12 1.63
C HIS A 778 -6.19 -12.26 2.53
N GLN A 779 -7.23 -12.94 2.06
CA GLN A 779 -7.78 -14.14 2.69
C GLN A 779 -6.81 -15.30 2.52
N ALA A 780 -6.59 -16.05 3.60
CA ALA A 780 -5.87 -17.32 3.55
C ALA A 780 -6.83 -18.48 3.26
N TYR A 781 -6.36 -19.48 2.54
CA TYR A 781 -7.07 -20.75 2.37
C TYR A 781 -7.38 -21.38 3.74
N GLN A 782 -8.65 -21.77 3.93
CA GLN A 782 -9.08 -22.53 5.10
C GLN A 782 -9.73 -23.84 4.62
N PRO A 783 -9.33 -25.01 5.13
CA PRO A 783 -9.92 -26.29 4.74
C PRO A 783 -11.44 -26.34 4.96
N GLU A 784 -11.95 -25.65 5.98
CA GLU A 784 -13.37 -25.57 6.31
C GLU A 784 -14.14 -24.62 5.37
N ASN A 785 -13.44 -23.68 4.73
CA ASN A 785 -13.98 -22.66 3.83
C ASN A 785 -13.10 -22.55 2.58
N ILE A 786 -13.33 -23.48 1.65
CA ILE A 786 -12.57 -23.59 0.40
C ILE A 786 -12.79 -22.35 -0.51
N PHE A 787 -13.95 -21.71 -0.38
CA PHE A 787 -14.34 -20.49 -1.10
C PHE A 787 -14.04 -19.24 -0.29
N GLY A 788 -13.60 -18.17 -0.96
CA GLY A 788 -13.42 -16.87 -0.33
C GLY A 788 -14.75 -16.27 0.18
N HIS A 789 -14.69 -15.55 1.29
CA HIS A 789 -15.84 -14.81 1.83
C HIS A 789 -15.93 -13.43 1.17
N PRO A 790 -16.98 -13.11 0.39
CA PRO A 790 -17.10 -11.79 -0.24
C PRO A 790 -17.17 -10.66 0.81
N ASP A 791 -17.72 -10.93 2.00
CA ASP A 791 -17.91 -9.96 3.08
C ASP A 791 -16.74 -9.88 4.09
N HIS A 792 -15.55 -10.38 3.75
CA HIS A 792 -14.41 -10.46 4.69
C HIS A 792 -13.99 -9.10 5.26
N ARG A 793 -13.85 -8.08 4.41
CA ARG A 793 -13.53 -6.71 4.86
C ARG A 793 -14.63 -6.18 5.78
N GLN A 794 -15.88 -6.40 5.44
CA GLN A 794 -17.03 -5.93 6.22
C GLN A 794 -17.14 -6.67 7.57
N LYS A 795 -16.73 -7.93 7.66
CA LYS A 795 -16.59 -8.63 8.96
C LYS A 795 -15.57 -7.95 9.88
N LEU A 796 -14.51 -7.37 9.32
CA LEU A 796 -13.49 -6.62 10.08
C LEU A 796 -13.98 -5.22 10.50
N THR A 797 -14.73 -4.52 9.64
CA THR A 797 -15.15 -3.13 9.89
C THR A 797 -16.46 -2.99 10.65
N ALA A 798 -17.43 -3.88 10.44
CA ALA A 798 -18.78 -3.80 11.00
C ALA A 798 -18.82 -3.68 12.54
N PRO A 799 -18.02 -4.43 13.33
CA PRO A 799 -18.01 -4.28 14.79
C PRO A 799 -17.65 -2.86 15.23
N MET A 800 -16.72 -2.22 14.52
CA MET A 800 -16.28 -0.87 14.83
C MET A 800 -17.35 0.17 14.49
N PHE A 801 -18.12 0.00 13.40
CA PHE A 801 -19.24 0.89 13.11
C PHE A 801 -20.30 0.87 14.22
N ILE A 802 -20.61 -0.31 14.78
CA ILE A 802 -21.53 -0.43 15.91
C ILE A 802 -20.94 0.22 17.17
N LYS A 803 -19.64 0.02 17.44
CA LYS A 803 -18.92 0.70 18.53
C LYS A 803 -18.96 2.22 18.40
N LEU A 804 -18.80 2.77 17.19
CA LEU A 804 -18.91 4.21 16.95
C LEU A 804 -20.29 4.76 17.35
N ILE A 805 -21.36 4.01 17.16
CA ILE A 805 -22.75 4.45 17.44
C ILE A 805 -23.11 4.31 18.92
N TYR A 806 -22.76 3.19 19.54
CA TYR A 806 -23.26 2.86 20.89
C TYR A 806 -22.27 3.17 22.01
N GLU A 807 -20.97 3.24 21.72
CA GLU A 807 -19.94 3.59 22.71
C GLU A 807 -19.43 5.02 22.52
N VAL A 808 -19.05 5.38 21.29
CA VAL A 808 -18.37 6.66 21.00
C VAL A 808 -19.33 7.82 20.90
N LEU A 809 -20.39 7.73 20.10
CA LEU A 809 -21.36 8.82 19.89
C LEU A 809 -21.97 9.36 21.21
N PRO A 810 -22.45 8.53 22.16
CA PRO A 810 -23.01 9.05 23.42
C PRO A 810 -21.97 9.75 24.30
N GLU A 811 -20.70 9.32 24.25
CA GLU A 811 -19.64 9.99 24.99
C GLU A 811 -19.23 11.30 24.30
N PHE A 812 -19.16 11.31 22.97
CA PHE A 812 -18.83 12.48 22.17
C PHE A 812 -19.87 13.59 22.29
N GLN A 813 -21.15 13.24 22.49
CA GLN A 813 -22.23 14.20 22.73
C GLN A 813 -21.95 15.13 23.93
N LYS A 814 -21.21 14.66 24.95
CA LYS A 814 -20.78 15.49 26.08
C LYS A 814 -19.82 16.61 25.67
N VAL A 815 -18.97 16.36 24.66
CA VAL A 815 -18.09 17.39 24.07
C VAL A 815 -18.92 18.43 23.34
N VAL A 816 -19.91 17.98 22.56
CA VAL A 816 -20.82 18.86 21.81
C VAL A 816 -21.55 19.79 22.77
N GLU A 817 -22.08 19.26 23.87
CA GLU A 817 -22.79 20.01 24.91
C GLU A 817 -21.95 21.17 25.46
N GLU A 818 -20.65 20.96 25.68
CA GLU A 818 -19.72 22.00 26.18
C GLU A 818 -19.45 23.11 25.16
N PHE A 819 -19.52 22.81 23.86
CA PHE A 819 -19.41 23.82 22.79
C PHE A 819 -20.74 24.45 22.38
N THR A 820 -21.87 23.87 22.78
CA THR A 820 -23.22 24.47 22.63
C THR A 820 -23.65 25.31 23.83
N THR A 821 -23.07 25.06 25.00
CA THR A 821 -23.30 25.89 26.20
C THR A 821 -22.44 27.15 26.06
N ASP A 822 -23.04 28.25 25.61
CA ASP A 822 -22.35 29.54 25.38
C ASP A 822 -21.56 30.00 26.61
N CYS A 823 -20.23 29.93 26.54
CA CYS A 823 -19.32 30.62 27.48
C CYS A 823 -18.95 32.04 26.99
N HIS A 824 -19.54 32.53 25.89
CA HIS A 824 -19.20 33.81 25.26
C HIS A 824 -20.31 34.88 25.28
N LEU A 825 -21.28 34.79 26.20
CA LEU A 825 -22.15 35.93 26.52
C LEU A 825 -21.55 36.90 27.56
N ASN A 826 -20.30 36.72 27.96
CA ASN A 826 -19.51 37.80 28.53
C ASN A 826 -18.47 38.25 27.49
N PRO A 827 -18.48 39.52 27.08
CA PRO A 827 -17.35 40.10 26.36
C PRO A 827 -16.07 39.82 27.16
N LEU A 828 -15.04 39.23 26.52
CA LEU A 828 -13.71 39.04 27.12
C LEU A 828 -13.00 40.39 27.39
N VAL A 829 -13.61 41.48 26.95
CA VAL A 829 -13.19 42.86 27.12
C VAL A 829 -14.46 43.70 27.16
N THR A 830 -14.56 44.59 28.14
CA THR A 830 -15.63 45.59 28.24
C THR A 830 -15.72 46.41 26.96
N GLU A 831 -16.87 47.03 26.66
CA GLU A 831 -17.02 47.90 25.47
C GLU A 831 -15.94 48.99 25.42
N ALA A 832 -15.51 49.49 26.59
CA ALA A 832 -14.41 50.44 26.71
C ALA A 832 -13.05 49.84 26.29
N GLU A 833 -12.73 48.61 26.69
CA GLU A 833 -11.51 47.92 26.28
C GLU A 833 -11.54 47.54 24.79
N MET A 834 -12.72 47.21 24.25
CA MET A 834 -12.92 46.94 22.83
C MET A 834 -12.67 48.20 21.98
N GLU A 835 -13.12 49.37 22.44
CA GLU A 835 -12.79 50.66 21.82
C GLU A 835 -11.29 50.96 21.87
N GLU A 836 -10.63 50.68 23.01
CA GLU A 836 -9.18 50.86 23.15
C GLU A 836 -8.38 49.94 22.22
N TRP A 837 -8.72 48.65 22.16
CA TRP A 837 -8.10 47.69 21.22
C TRP A 837 -8.31 48.10 19.77
N THR A 838 -9.49 48.61 19.44
CA THR A 838 -9.80 49.11 18.10
C THR A 838 -8.98 50.36 17.78
N LEU A 839 -8.71 51.22 18.77
CA LEU A 839 -7.85 52.39 18.63
C LEU A 839 -6.37 52.01 18.43
N VAL A 840 -5.90 50.98 19.15
CA VAL A 840 -4.53 50.45 19.07
C VAL A 840 -4.29 49.76 17.73
N CYS A 841 -5.22 48.93 17.27
CA CYS A 841 -5.12 48.22 15.99
C CYS A 841 -5.24 49.13 14.77
N LYS A 842 -5.83 50.33 14.91
CA LYS A 842 -5.93 51.34 13.84
C LYS A 842 -4.69 52.23 13.71
N ARG A 843 -3.74 52.18 14.65
CA ARG A 843 -2.47 52.91 14.52
C ARG A 843 -1.53 52.12 13.62
N THR A 844 -1.23 52.66 12.45
CA THR A 844 -0.18 52.15 11.56
C THR A 844 1.17 52.17 12.29
N TYR A 845 1.69 50.98 12.58
CA TYR A 845 3.02 50.83 13.18
C TYR A 845 4.10 51.22 12.15
N PRO A 846 5.07 52.09 12.48
CA PRO A 846 6.28 52.23 11.68
C PRO A 846 7.10 50.93 11.71
N ALA A 847 7.84 50.66 10.64
CA ALA A 847 8.43 49.37 10.24
C ALA A 847 9.35 48.65 11.26
N ASN A 848 9.56 49.19 12.47
CA ASN A 848 10.38 48.58 13.52
C ASN A 848 9.49 48.33 14.75
N GLY A 849 8.89 47.14 14.79
CA GLY A 849 7.90 46.73 15.78
C GLY A 849 8.43 46.58 17.22
N PHE A 850 7.52 46.84 18.16
CA PHE A 850 7.38 46.36 19.55
C PHE A 850 8.55 46.43 20.56
N PHE A 851 9.80 46.62 20.15
CA PHE A 851 10.94 46.80 21.06
C PHE A 851 11.76 48.02 20.65
N LYS A 852 11.48 49.18 21.24
CA LYS A 852 12.53 50.18 21.43
C LYS A 852 13.20 49.89 22.76
N ALA A 853 14.48 49.52 22.70
CA ALA A 853 15.35 49.63 23.86
C ALA A 853 15.49 51.12 24.19
N ASP A 854 14.85 51.57 25.27
CA ASP A 854 15.10 52.89 25.84
C ASP A 854 16.56 52.95 26.29
N THR A 855 17.38 53.65 25.50
CA THR A 855 18.69 54.13 25.89
C THR A 855 18.61 55.65 25.97
N SER A 856 18.20 56.17 27.12
CA SER A 856 18.82 57.33 27.77
C SER A 856 18.07 57.74 29.03
N GLN A 857 18.70 57.51 30.17
CA GLN A 857 18.48 58.29 31.37
C GLN A 857 18.87 59.76 31.11
N SER A 858 18.03 60.71 31.49
CA SER A 858 18.47 61.82 32.37
C SER A 858 17.30 62.66 32.91
N ALA A 859 17.28 62.72 34.24
CA ALA A 859 16.95 63.87 35.09
C ALA A 859 15.48 64.19 35.47
N LYS A 860 15.15 63.76 36.71
CA LYS A 860 14.58 64.54 37.83
C LYS A 860 13.27 65.33 37.60
N LYS A 861 12.20 64.97 38.33
CA LYS A 861 11.85 65.54 39.65
C LYS A 861 10.58 64.92 40.26
N GLU A 862 10.72 64.62 41.56
CA GLU A 862 9.76 64.74 42.68
C GLU A 862 8.43 63.94 42.70
N SER A 863 8.33 63.14 43.76
CA SER A 863 7.21 62.36 44.31
C SER A 863 6.18 63.24 45.06
N PRO A 864 5.24 62.70 45.89
CA PRO A 864 4.67 61.35 46.00
C PRO A 864 3.12 61.39 46.02
N LEU A 865 2.43 60.23 46.05
CA LEU A 865 1.42 59.93 47.09
C LEU A 865 0.81 58.52 46.95
N GLU A 866 1.02 57.75 48.02
CA GLU A 866 0.13 56.78 48.69
C GLU A 866 -0.50 55.63 47.89
N MET A 867 -0.04 54.40 48.11
CA MET A 867 -0.53 53.42 49.12
C MET A 867 -1.92 52.84 48.78
N ASN A 868 -1.93 51.59 48.30
CA ASN A 868 -2.41 50.45 49.11
C ASN A 868 -2.37 49.14 48.30
N SER A 869 -1.48 48.23 48.69
CA SER A 869 -1.72 46.78 48.63
C SER A 869 -2.65 46.38 49.78
N PRO A 870 -3.46 45.32 49.63
CA PRO A 870 -3.05 43.98 50.11
C PRO A 870 -3.40 42.86 49.10
N HIS A 871 -2.47 41.95 48.78
CA HIS A 871 -2.22 40.65 49.41
C HIS A 871 -3.26 39.52 49.14
N LEU A 872 -2.73 38.41 48.57
CA LEU A 872 -3.02 36.98 48.86
C LEU A 872 -4.42 36.44 48.46
N TYR A 873 -4.65 35.26 47.84
CA TYR A 873 -4.15 33.88 47.96
C TYR A 873 -4.46 33.16 46.60
N ARG A 874 -3.57 32.35 46.00
CA ARG A 874 -3.37 30.89 46.13
C ARG A 874 -4.61 30.00 45.88
N SER A 875 -4.49 29.16 44.84
CA SER A 875 -5.05 27.81 44.63
C SER A 875 -6.58 27.61 44.66
N TYR A 876 -7.17 27.27 43.52
CA TYR A 876 -7.57 25.91 43.12
C TYR A 876 -7.65 25.80 41.60
#